data_AF-A0A377HUZ5-F1
#
_entry.id   AF-A0A377HUZ5-F1
#
_cell.length_a   1.000
_cell.length_b   1.000
_cell.length_c   1.000
_cell.angle_alpha   90.00
_cell.angle_beta   90.00
_cell.angle_gamma   90.00
#
_symmetry.space_group_name_H-M   'P 1'
#
loop_
_entity.id
_entity.type
_entity.pdbx_description
1 polymer ?
#
loop_
_entity_poly.entity_id
_entity_poly.type
_entity_poly.pdbx_seq_one_letter_code
_entity_poly.pdbx_strand_id
1 'polypeptide(L)'
;MLSSASWQKDVLDLSQQKQDWLLYQGSLTKKLQQYCQQLKVEVVAEKWTSAITSEFVEYDEPVWLREVILKGDEHPWIFAQTRLPQSTMNHVAPDIMSLGSTPIGLWLFAQQPKRTKLDWAYDASTGLYARRSILLLNQYPIEIKELFLQDFNFFPEKIQSMSTKKTKNKKTKKLTALVDPHLHQEQQKYSNPLPSREFILQIIREFNVPMSKEEIFSTLAIIDPKQQEGMHRRLRAMENDGQLVFTKRKCYALPEKLDLLKGIVIGHRDGYGFLQVEGGKSDWFIPNAQMQKVIHGDFVLAQPNGFDRKGRSEVRIVRVLESRNKHIVGRFFLEKGIGYVVPDDSRINRDILIPDEFRRGARMGQVVVVELKPRTATFTQLVGMIVEILGEDMAKGMETEIAIRNHDIPHVFPSAVEKQVKKYTDTVPEQAKKGRIDLRRLPLVTIDGEDARDFDDAVFCRREDSGGWRLWVAIADVSYYVRTHTALDKEAYQRGNSVYFPNRVVPMLPEILSNGLCSLNPQVDRLCMVCEIRVSAQGKMTDYKFYEAVMNSHARLTYTKVARILDGDEELQQRYRILVPHLQELYQMYQALLQARHQRGAIDFETIETKFVFNEMGRIDRIEPVVRNDAHKIIEECMILANIAAANFMERHQEPALFRIHASPSKEKLSSFRTFLSECGLALKGGMKPTSTDYAQLLEQVRGRLNYELIQTMLLRSLSQAVYDADNIGHFGLALGEYAHFTSPIRRYPDLTLHRSIKYLLSKQQRENRKATDTGGYHYSFEEMVRLGDHCSLTERRADDATREVADWLKCEYMQDHVGEEFKGIISSVTGFGLFVRLDDLLIDGLVHISTLDNDYYQFDPTKQRLIGENSRVTYRLGDKVKIRVEAVNLAQKQVDFVLLSNQYEFDCIDKLAKGQATQKIFHKTPRTFQIEQHKSAMKKRKKSVTLKDNQKKQKG
;
A
#
# COMPACT_ATOMS: atom_id res chain seq x y z
N MET A 1 41.87 15.65 -1.23
CA MET A 1 41.30 14.48 -1.92
C MET A 1 39.95 14.04 -1.35
N LEU A 2 39.84 13.70 -0.05
CA LEU A 2 38.60 13.19 0.58
C LEU A 2 37.42 14.20 0.69
N SER A 3 37.65 15.47 0.32
CA SER A 3 36.69 16.57 0.35
C SER A 3 36.13 16.95 -1.02
N SER A 4 36.71 16.44 -2.13
CA SER A 4 36.39 16.86 -3.50
C SER A 4 36.13 15.69 -4.47
N ALA A 5 35.99 14.47 -3.94
CA ALA A 5 35.79 13.27 -4.73
C ALA A 5 34.31 13.05 -5.07
N SER A 6 34.01 12.64 -6.31
CA SER A 6 32.67 12.18 -6.70
C SER A 6 32.47 10.74 -6.21
N TRP A 7 31.55 10.56 -5.26
CA TRP A 7 31.32 9.27 -4.60
C TRP A 7 30.25 8.46 -5.34
N GLN A 8 30.54 7.19 -5.55
CA GLN A 8 29.77 6.22 -6.32
C GLN A 8 29.21 5.13 -5.40
N LYS A 9 28.00 4.66 -5.74
CA LYS A 9 27.30 3.56 -5.04
C LYS A 9 27.32 2.26 -5.84
N ASP A 10 27.36 2.34 -7.16
CA ASP A 10 27.32 1.19 -8.05
C ASP A 10 28.72 0.62 -8.31
N VAL A 11 28.78 -0.67 -8.60
CA VAL A 11 30.03 -1.46 -8.62
C VAL A 11 30.40 -1.95 -10.01
N LEU A 12 29.61 -1.56 -11.02
CA LEU A 12 29.51 -2.23 -12.32
C LEU A 12 30.82 -2.26 -13.14
N ASP A 13 31.81 -1.42 -12.80
CA ASP A 13 33.08 -1.29 -13.54
C ASP A 13 34.34 -1.65 -12.70
N LEU A 14 34.19 -2.14 -11.47
CA LEU A 14 35.32 -2.52 -10.60
C LEU A 14 35.68 -4.00 -10.78
N SER A 15 36.97 -4.33 -10.87
CA SER A 15 37.42 -5.73 -10.81
C SER A 15 37.02 -6.38 -9.48
N GLN A 16 36.78 -7.69 -9.46
CA GLN A 16 36.35 -8.42 -8.26
C GLN A 16 37.25 -8.12 -7.04
N GLN A 17 38.57 -8.04 -7.24
CA GLN A 17 39.52 -7.66 -6.21
C GLN A 17 39.27 -6.25 -5.64
N LYS A 18 38.97 -5.27 -6.49
CA LYS A 18 38.62 -3.91 -6.04
C LYS A 18 37.29 -3.89 -5.31
N GLN A 19 36.30 -4.67 -5.77
CA GLN A 19 35.02 -4.82 -5.08
C GLN A 19 35.22 -5.42 -3.69
N ASP A 20 36.02 -6.49 -3.61
CA ASP A 20 36.29 -7.20 -2.36
C ASP A 20 36.89 -6.27 -1.31
N TRP A 21 37.73 -5.29 -1.68
CA TRP A 21 38.34 -4.35 -0.75
C TRP A 21 37.49 -3.09 -0.51
N LEU A 22 36.94 -2.48 -1.57
CA LEU A 22 36.17 -1.23 -1.48
C LEU A 22 34.80 -1.45 -0.84
N LEU A 23 34.15 -2.58 -1.10
CA LEU A 23 32.82 -2.90 -0.57
C LEU A 23 32.85 -3.84 0.63
N TYR A 24 34.03 -4.13 1.16
CA TYR A 24 34.16 -4.98 2.35
C TYR A 24 33.39 -4.38 3.52
N GLN A 25 32.35 -5.09 3.97
CA GLN A 25 31.48 -4.64 5.06
C GLN A 25 32.17 -4.70 6.43
N GLY A 26 33.20 -5.52 6.58
CA GLY A 26 33.96 -5.72 7.82
C GLY A 26 35.10 -4.71 8.05
N SER A 27 35.86 -4.95 9.12
CA SER A 27 37.04 -4.15 9.48
C SER A 27 38.17 -4.33 8.46
N LEU A 28 38.59 -3.26 7.77
CA LEU A 28 39.75 -3.32 6.89
C LEU A 28 41.04 -3.58 7.64
N THR A 29 41.14 -3.17 8.90
CA THR A 29 42.27 -3.54 9.74
C THR A 29 42.36 -5.05 9.90
N LYS A 30 41.25 -5.72 10.26
CA LYS A 30 41.22 -7.19 10.39
C LYS A 30 41.50 -7.89 9.07
N LYS A 31 41.02 -7.31 7.96
CA LYS A 31 41.29 -7.83 6.61
C LYS A 31 42.76 -7.71 6.26
N LEU A 32 43.40 -6.56 6.50
CA LEU A 32 44.84 -6.34 6.30
C LEU A 32 45.71 -7.29 7.12
N GLN A 33 45.36 -7.57 8.38
CA GLN A 33 46.09 -8.53 9.23
C GLN A 33 46.17 -9.95 8.64
N GLN A 34 45.28 -10.32 7.73
CA GLN A 34 45.35 -11.62 7.04
C GLN A 34 46.46 -11.67 5.97
N TYR A 35 47.02 -10.52 5.59
CA TYR A 35 47.94 -10.37 4.46
C TYR A 35 49.31 -9.78 4.83
N CYS A 36 49.54 -9.40 6.10
CA CYS A 36 50.84 -8.91 6.58
C CYS A 36 51.22 -9.58 7.92
N GLN A 37 52.52 -9.77 8.17
CA GLN A 37 53.00 -10.37 9.41
C GLN A 37 52.93 -9.39 10.58
N GLN A 38 53.22 -8.11 10.32
CA GLN A 38 53.15 -7.05 11.31
C GLN A 38 52.31 -5.89 10.80
N LEU A 39 51.28 -5.52 11.56
CA LEU A 39 50.45 -4.34 11.31
C LEU A 39 50.79 -3.24 12.32
N LYS A 40 51.12 -2.05 11.81
CA LYS A 40 51.45 -0.87 12.62
C LYS A 40 50.53 0.29 12.24
N VAL A 41 50.07 1.04 13.24
CA VAL A 41 49.28 2.26 13.05
C VAL A 41 50.16 3.45 13.35
N GLU A 42 50.32 4.33 12.37
CA GLU A 42 50.98 5.61 12.54
C GLU A 42 49.92 6.71 12.63
N VAL A 43 49.88 7.43 13.75
CA VAL A 43 48.93 8.52 13.96
C VAL A 43 49.46 9.78 13.29
N VAL A 44 48.69 10.33 12.35
CA VAL A 44 49.04 11.54 11.59
C VAL A 44 48.50 12.79 12.29
N ALA A 45 47.26 12.74 12.76
CA ALA A 45 46.64 13.84 13.51
C ALA A 45 45.51 13.35 14.42
N GLU A 46 45.41 13.93 15.61
CA GLU A 46 44.29 13.76 16.54
C GLU A 46 43.92 15.10 17.14
N LYS A 47 42.71 15.58 16.87
CA LYS A 47 42.25 16.89 17.34
C LYS A 47 40.73 17.01 17.38
N TRP A 48 40.24 17.90 18.23
CA TRP A 48 38.87 18.39 18.16
C TRP A 48 38.73 19.43 17.05
N THR A 49 37.62 19.35 16.33
CA THR A 49 37.23 20.30 15.30
C THR A 49 35.86 20.88 15.65
N SER A 50 35.62 22.14 15.25
CA SER A 50 34.31 22.79 15.42
C SER A 50 33.22 22.04 14.66
N ALA A 51 31.95 22.40 14.84
CA ALA A 51 30.84 21.85 14.05
C ALA A 51 31.18 21.93 12.55
N ILE A 52 31.11 20.79 11.85
CA ILE A 52 31.42 20.65 10.43
C ILE A 52 30.16 20.17 9.72
N THR A 53 29.75 20.93 8.70
CA THR A 53 28.81 20.49 7.67
C THR A 53 29.56 19.60 6.68
N SER A 54 29.19 18.32 6.60
CA SER A 54 29.65 17.42 5.54
C SER A 54 28.50 17.14 4.57
N GLU A 55 28.80 16.77 3.32
CA GLU A 55 27.81 16.34 2.30
C GLU A 55 26.97 15.10 2.70
N PHE A 56 27.24 14.51 3.87
CA PHE A 56 26.71 13.21 4.26
C PHE A 56 25.95 13.22 5.59
N VAL A 57 26.40 14.06 6.54
CA VAL A 57 25.78 14.30 7.86
C VAL A 57 26.14 15.72 8.30
N GLU A 58 25.16 16.49 8.78
CA GLU A 58 25.38 17.74 9.51
C GLU A 58 25.56 17.42 10.99
N TYR A 59 26.72 17.76 11.55
CA TYR A 59 26.94 17.68 12.99
C TYR A 59 26.87 19.10 13.56
N ASP A 60 25.81 19.40 14.30
CA ASP A 60 25.66 20.65 15.07
C ASP A 60 26.50 20.66 16.37
N GLU A 61 27.50 19.78 16.47
CA GLU A 61 28.34 19.60 17.64
C GLU A 61 29.82 19.41 17.27
N PRO A 62 30.77 19.64 18.20
CA PRO A 62 32.19 19.38 17.97
C PRO A 62 32.46 17.92 17.58
N VAL A 63 33.38 17.72 16.64
CA VAL A 63 33.75 16.39 16.13
C VAL A 63 35.22 16.14 16.44
N TRP A 64 35.51 15.00 17.05
CA TRP A 64 36.87 14.50 17.21
C TRP A 64 37.33 13.82 15.92
N LEU A 65 38.44 14.31 15.40
CA LEU A 65 39.06 13.85 14.16
C LEU A 65 40.32 13.06 14.49
N ARG A 66 40.40 11.84 13.97
CA ARG A 66 41.59 11.00 14.03
C ARG A 66 42.01 10.54 12.65
N GLU A 67 43.23 10.88 12.26
CA GLU A 67 43.85 10.53 11.00
C GLU A 67 45.04 9.61 11.24
N VAL A 68 45.06 8.46 10.57
CA VAL A 68 46.09 7.44 10.75
C VAL A 68 46.51 6.84 9.42
N ILE A 69 47.73 6.30 9.36
CA ILE A 69 48.22 5.44 8.28
C ILE A 69 48.34 4.02 8.83
N LEU A 70 47.64 3.07 8.20
CA LEU A 70 47.79 1.65 8.45
C LEU A 70 48.95 1.12 7.59
N LYS A 71 50.00 0.64 8.26
CA LYS A 71 51.17 0.02 7.65
C LYS A 71 51.15 -1.49 7.85
N GLY A 72 51.36 -2.24 6.77
CA GLY A 72 51.57 -3.70 6.80
C GLY A 72 53.00 -3.98 6.35
N ASP A 73 53.77 -4.67 7.20
CA ASP A 73 55.20 -4.98 6.98
C ASP A 73 56.01 -3.72 6.59
N GLU A 74 55.85 -2.65 7.36
CA GLU A 74 56.46 -1.30 7.18
C GLU A 74 56.03 -0.51 5.92
N HIS A 75 55.20 -1.07 5.04
CA HIS A 75 54.66 -0.37 3.88
C HIS A 75 53.34 0.32 4.22
N PRO A 76 53.03 1.54 3.74
CA PRO A 76 51.74 2.21 3.97
C PRO A 76 50.66 1.70 3.01
N TRP A 77 49.55 1.21 3.54
CA TRP A 77 48.45 0.63 2.73
C TRP A 77 47.22 1.53 2.69
N ILE A 78 46.82 2.08 3.83
CA ILE A 78 45.57 2.84 3.95
C ILE A 78 45.81 4.08 4.80
N PHE A 79 45.41 5.24 4.29
CA PHE A 79 45.18 6.43 5.11
C PHE A 79 43.72 6.45 5.54
N ALA A 80 43.45 6.45 6.85
CA ALA A 80 42.10 6.44 7.39
C ALA A 80 41.84 7.71 8.21
N GLN A 81 40.75 8.39 7.91
CA GLN A 81 40.20 9.50 8.66
C GLN A 81 38.91 9.05 9.33
N THR A 82 38.89 9.11 10.66
CA THR A 82 37.72 8.76 11.48
C THR A 82 37.21 10.01 12.18
N ARG A 83 35.90 10.22 12.15
CA ARG A 83 35.21 11.36 12.75
C ARG A 83 34.16 10.87 13.72
N LEU A 84 34.28 11.28 14.97
CA LEU A 84 33.35 10.96 16.05
C LEU A 84 32.73 12.24 16.61
N PRO A 85 31.40 12.41 16.51
CA PRO A 85 30.71 13.50 17.19
C PRO A 85 30.86 13.39 18.71
N GLN A 86 30.85 14.53 19.41
CA GLN A 86 31.01 14.58 20.86
C GLN A 86 29.98 13.71 21.60
N SER A 87 28.71 13.73 21.17
CA SER A 87 27.66 12.85 21.69
C SER A 87 28.03 11.36 21.57
N THR A 88 28.54 10.93 20.42
CA THR A 88 28.93 9.53 20.16
C THR A 88 30.07 9.10 21.08
N MET A 89 31.03 10.01 21.28
CA MET A 89 32.15 9.78 22.18
C MET A 89 31.71 9.64 23.64
N ASN A 90 30.85 10.54 24.12
CA ASN A 90 30.36 10.54 25.50
C ASN A 90 29.51 9.31 25.83
N HIS A 91 28.72 8.81 24.86
CA HIS A 91 27.75 7.76 25.11
C HIS A 91 28.26 6.35 24.81
N VAL A 92 29.21 6.20 23.88
CA VAL A 92 29.55 4.87 23.34
C VAL A 92 31.05 4.63 23.19
N ALA A 93 31.87 5.67 23.26
CA ALA A 93 33.30 5.56 23.00
C ALA A 93 34.19 6.43 23.92
N PRO A 94 33.98 6.43 25.27
CA PRO A 94 34.72 7.32 26.17
C PRO A 94 36.22 7.02 26.19
N ASP A 95 36.60 5.75 26.03
CA ASP A 95 37.99 5.31 26.10
C ASP A 95 38.72 5.38 24.74
N ILE A 96 38.04 5.78 23.66
CA ILE A 96 38.60 5.74 22.31
C ILE A 96 39.78 6.70 22.11
N MET A 97 39.85 7.76 22.92
CA MET A 97 40.98 8.70 22.96
C MET A 97 42.26 8.09 23.58
N SER A 98 42.14 6.98 24.31
CA SER A 98 43.28 6.29 24.94
C SER A 98 43.91 5.22 24.04
N LEU A 99 43.44 5.04 22.80
CA LEU A 99 43.85 3.93 21.91
C LEU A 99 45.34 3.96 21.51
N GLY A 100 46.03 5.09 21.58
CA GLY A 100 47.45 5.20 21.20
C GLY A 100 47.70 4.71 19.77
N SER A 101 48.60 3.74 19.56
CA SER A 101 48.86 3.11 18.25
C SER A 101 47.96 1.89 17.95
N THR A 102 46.89 1.68 18.72
CA THR A 102 45.95 0.58 18.48
C THR A 102 45.04 0.89 17.29
N PRO A 103 44.81 -0.06 16.37
CA PRO A 103 43.89 0.16 15.25
C PRO A 103 42.42 0.31 15.70
N ILE A 104 41.88 1.51 15.49
CA ILE A 104 40.48 1.83 15.79
C ILE A 104 39.48 0.90 15.07
N GLY A 105 39.83 0.41 13.88
CA GLY A 105 38.99 -0.50 13.10
C GLY A 105 38.80 -1.87 13.75
N LEU A 106 39.70 -2.35 14.62
CA LEU A 106 39.50 -3.59 15.38
C LEU A 106 38.58 -3.33 16.59
N TRP A 107 38.83 -2.24 17.30
CA TRP A 107 38.03 -1.83 18.46
C TRP A 107 36.58 -1.56 18.08
N LEU A 108 36.36 -0.82 16.98
CA LEU A 108 35.01 -0.49 16.49
C LEU A 108 34.23 -1.75 16.13
N PHE A 109 34.84 -2.66 15.36
CA PHE A 109 34.13 -3.85 14.87
C PHE A 109 33.98 -4.97 15.89
N ALA A 110 34.77 -4.96 16.97
CA ALA A 110 34.54 -5.86 18.12
C ALA A 110 33.18 -5.59 18.79
N GLN A 111 32.65 -4.37 18.67
CA GLN A 111 31.35 -3.97 19.22
C GLN A 111 30.19 -4.16 18.23
N GLN A 112 30.42 -4.86 17.12
CA GLN A 112 29.42 -5.20 16.10
C GLN A 112 28.58 -3.99 15.58
N PRO A 113 29.22 -2.92 15.06
CA PRO A 113 28.52 -1.75 14.58
C PRO A 113 27.74 -2.04 13.30
N LYS A 114 26.56 -1.44 13.16
CA LYS A 114 25.76 -1.55 11.93
C LYS A 114 26.26 -0.54 10.90
N ARG A 115 26.82 -1.02 9.79
CA ARG A 115 27.19 -0.19 8.65
C ARG A 115 25.94 0.18 7.86
N THR A 116 25.55 1.45 7.88
CA THR A 116 24.32 1.92 7.23
C THR A 116 24.55 2.45 5.82
N LYS A 117 25.78 2.86 5.52
CA LYS A 117 26.16 3.38 4.22
C LYS A 117 27.64 3.10 3.93
N LEU A 118 27.94 2.72 2.68
CA LEU A 118 29.29 2.49 2.17
C LEU A 118 29.32 2.94 0.71
N ASP A 119 30.02 4.04 0.45
CA ASP A 119 30.27 4.54 -0.91
C ASP A 119 31.78 4.43 -1.20
N TRP A 120 32.15 4.38 -2.48
CA TRP A 120 33.54 4.43 -2.90
C TRP A 120 33.77 5.55 -3.92
N ALA A 121 35.01 5.95 -4.13
CA ALA A 121 35.37 6.94 -5.13
C ALA A 121 36.72 6.57 -5.76
N TYR A 122 36.91 6.99 -7.00
CA TYR A 122 38.20 6.95 -7.67
C TYR A 122 38.58 8.37 -8.08
N ASP A 123 39.76 8.81 -7.67
CA ASP A 123 40.29 10.10 -8.08
C ASP A 123 41.23 9.89 -9.28
N ALA A 124 40.79 10.34 -10.44
CA ALA A 124 41.55 10.23 -11.68
C ALA A 124 42.86 11.06 -11.68
N SER A 125 42.97 12.08 -10.83
CA SER A 125 44.16 12.94 -10.77
C SER A 125 45.34 12.29 -10.03
N THR A 126 45.03 11.44 -9.06
CA THR A 126 46.02 10.75 -8.23
C THR A 126 46.08 9.25 -8.46
N GLY A 127 45.08 8.69 -9.14
CA GLY A 127 44.97 7.28 -9.44
C GLY A 127 44.60 6.42 -8.22
N LEU A 128 44.20 7.04 -7.10
CA LEU A 128 43.88 6.33 -5.86
C LEU A 128 42.38 6.09 -5.71
N TYR A 129 42.05 5.01 -5.02
CA TYR A 129 40.68 4.72 -4.63
C TYR A 129 40.46 5.09 -3.17
N ALA A 130 39.26 5.55 -2.86
CA ALA A 130 38.80 5.81 -1.51
C ALA A 130 37.47 5.12 -1.26
N ARG A 131 37.17 4.87 0.01
CA ARG A 131 35.83 4.53 0.45
C ARG A 131 35.44 5.37 1.65
N ARG A 132 34.14 5.60 1.81
CA ARG A 132 33.57 6.27 2.98
C ARG A 132 32.39 5.50 3.51
N SER A 133 32.16 5.59 4.80
CA SER A 133 31.09 4.87 5.45
C SER A 133 30.57 5.53 6.72
N ILE A 134 29.31 5.22 7.03
CA ILE A 134 28.69 5.51 8.32
C ILE A 134 28.51 4.19 9.06
N LEU A 135 29.08 4.11 10.25
CA LEU A 135 28.82 3.07 11.23
C LEU A 135 27.89 3.61 12.31
N LEU A 136 26.86 2.85 12.68
CA LEU A 136 26.05 3.11 13.87
C LEU A 136 26.48 2.17 14.99
N LEU A 137 26.92 2.76 16.09
CA LEU A 137 27.23 2.06 17.33
C LEU A 137 26.19 2.48 18.37
N ASN A 138 25.31 1.56 18.77
CA ASN A 138 24.16 1.85 19.65
C ASN A 138 23.34 3.09 19.19
N GLN A 139 23.09 3.20 17.88
CA GLN A 139 22.40 4.33 17.21
C GLN A 139 23.21 5.63 17.04
N TYR A 140 24.43 5.70 17.57
CA TYR A 140 25.30 6.87 17.43
C TYR A 140 26.23 6.74 16.20
N PRO A 141 26.32 7.77 15.33
CA PRO A 141 27.03 7.69 14.06
C PRO A 141 28.53 7.94 14.18
N ILE A 142 29.31 7.15 13.44
CA ILE A 142 30.75 7.31 13.25
C ILE A 142 31.02 7.36 11.76
N GLU A 143 31.64 8.45 11.28
CA GLU A 143 32.03 8.60 9.88
C GLU A 143 33.48 8.13 9.71
N ILE A 144 33.70 7.26 8.72
CA ILE A 144 35.04 6.75 8.39
C ILE A 144 35.28 6.97 6.90
N LYS A 145 36.42 7.56 6.57
CA LYS A 145 36.95 7.68 5.20
C LYS A 145 38.30 6.99 5.11
N GLU A 146 38.48 6.12 4.14
CA GLU A 146 39.68 5.30 3.96
C GLU A 146 40.18 5.46 2.52
N LEU A 147 41.39 5.96 2.37
CA LEU A 147 42.10 6.13 1.10
C LEU A 147 43.14 5.02 0.95
N PHE A 148 43.08 4.26 -0.14
CA PHE A 148 44.02 3.19 -0.45
C PHE A 148 45.26 3.80 -1.10
N LEU A 149 46.42 3.62 -0.47
CA LEU A 149 47.69 4.25 -0.85
C LEU A 149 48.54 3.37 -1.78
N GLN A 150 48.10 2.14 -2.06
CA GLN A 150 48.77 1.17 -2.92
C GLN A 150 47.85 0.72 -4.06
N ASP A 151 48.45 0.30 -5.17
CA ASP A 151 47.71 -0.37 -6.25
C ASP A 151 47.10 -1.69 -5.72
N PHE A 152 45.87 -1.98 -6.10
CA PHE A 152 45.16 -3.20 -5.69
C PHE A 152 45.91 -4.48 -6.12
N ASN A 153 46.79 -4.39 -7.12
CA ASN A 153 47.69 -5.48 -7.53
C ASN A 153 48.70 -5.92 -6.42
N PHE A 154 48.93 -5.11 -5.39
CA PHE A 154 49.74 -5.48 -4.22
C PHE A 154 48.97 -6.28 -3.15
N PHE A 155 47.65 -6.46 -3.32
CA PHE A 155 46.80 -7.24 -2.41
C PHE A 155 46.65 -8.68 -2.96
N PRO A 156 47.03 -9.75 -2.25
CA PRO A 156 47.10 -11.11 -2.82
C PRO A 156 45.75 -11.68 -3.34
N GLU A 157 45.76 -12.44 -4.44
CA GLU A 157 44.59 -13.18 -4.97
C GLU A 157 44.41 -14.55 -4.29
N LYS A 158 43.16 -15.01 -4.10
CA LYS A 158 42.85 -16.41 -3.79
C LYS A 158 43.04 -17.25 -5.07
N ILE A 159 43.94 -18.22 -5.01
CA ILE A 159 44.42 -19.06 -6.13
C ILE A 159 43.32 -20.01 -6.66
N GLN A 160 43.10 -20.03 -7.99
CA GLN A 160 42.69 -21.24 -8.73
C GLN A 160 43.29 -21.28 -10.16
N SER A 161 44.15 -22.28 -10.35
CA SER A 161 44.63 -22.97 -11.57
C SER A 161 45.22 -22.21 -12.79
N MET A 162 46.39 -22.72 -13.20
CA MET A 162 47.34 -22.27 -14.23
C MET A 162 46.88 -22.43 -15.70
N SER A 163 47.34 -21.53 -16.59
CA SER A 163 48.22 -21.90 -17.73
C SER A 163 48.79 -20.69 -18.51
N THR A 164 50.14 -20.67 -18.54
CA THR A 164 51.17 -20.14 -19.47
C THR A 164 50.95 -19.01 -20.52
N LYS A 165 51.66 -17.89 -20.26
CA LYS A 165 52.65 -17.13 -21.11
C LYS A 165 52.43 -16.93 -22.63
N LYS A 166 52.27 -15.67 -23.09
CA LYS A 166 53.31 -14.76 -23.68
C LYS A 166 52.70 -13.52 -24.37
N THR A 167 53.54 -12.52 -24.55
CA THR A 167 53.33 -11.10 -24.87
C THR A 167 52.92 -10.77 -26.32
N LYS A 168 51.93 -9.87 -26.51
CA LYS A 168 51.99 -8.60 -27.31
C LYS A 168 50.59 -8.02 -27.65
N ASN A 169 50.56 -6.67 -27.68
CA ASN A 169 49.56 -5.69 -28.19
C ASN A 169 48.21 -5.51 -27.47
N LYS A 170 47.99 -4.26 -27.01
CA LYS A 170 47.12 -3.86 -25.89
C LYS A 170 45.83 -3.09 -26.26
N LYS A 171 45.52 -2.90 -27.56
CA LYS A 171 44.34 -2.08 -27.97
C LYS A 171 43.17 -2.88 -28.55
N THR A 172 43.39 -4.10 -29.03
CA THR A 172 42.32 -4.99 -29.54
C THR A 172 41.80 -5.99 -28.51
N LYS A 173 42.46 -6.14 -27.34
CA LYS A 173 42.19 -7.23 -26.38
C LYS A 173 41.12 -6.97 -25.32
N LYS A 174 40.64 -5.73 -25.15
CA LYS A 174 39.64 -5.46 -24.10
C LYS A 174 38.26 -6.07 -24.43
N LEU A 175 38.00 -6.38 -25.70
CA LEU A 175 36.73 -6.96 -26.15
C LEU A 175 36.67 -8.49 -26.04
N THR A 176 37.80 -9.19 -26.10
CA THR A 176 37.86 -10.66 -26.12
C THR A 176 37.76 -11.31 -24.74
N ALA A 177 37.64 -10.53 -23.65
CA ALA A 177 37.59 -11.03 -22.27
C ALA A 177 36.16 -11.09 -21.70
N LEU A 178 35.19 -10.54 -22.42
CA LEU A 178 33.78 -10.62 -22.09
C LEU A 178 33.29 -12.01 -22.51
N VAL A 179 32.94 -12.86 -21.55
CA VAL A 179 32.34 -14.18 -21.79
C VAL A 179 30.83 -14.05 -21.63
N ASP A 180 30.07 -14.44 -22.63
CA ASP A 180 28.60 -14.37 -22.57
C ASP A 180 28.08 -15.34 -21.48
N PRO A 181 27.49 -14.81 -20.39
CA PRO A 181 27.06 -15.62 -19.25
C PRO A 181 25.93 -16.60 -19.58
N HIS A 182 25.21 -16.39 -20.69
CA HIS A 182 24.09 -17.22 -21.14
C HIS A 182 24.38 -17.97 -22.45
N LEU A 183 25.63 -17.99 -22.93
CA LEU A 183 26.03 -18.62 -24.20
C LEU A 183 25.57 -20.08 -24.32
N HIS A 184 25.68 -20.84 -23.23
CA HIS A 184 25.35 -22.26 -23.18
C HIS A 184 23.83 -22.53 -23.28
N GLN A 185 22.99 -21.57 -22.86
CA GLN A 185 21.53 -21.64 -22.96
C GLN A 185 21.05 -21.23 -24.36
N GLU A 186 21.72 -20.26 -25.00
CA GLU A 186 21.43 -19.84 -26.37
C GLU A 186 21.80 -20.92 -27.40
N GLN A 187 22.92 -21.63 -27.18
CA GLN A 187 23.37 -22.76 -28.01
C GLN A 187 22.42 -23.96 -28.02
N GLN A 188 21.65 -24.17 -26.94
CA GLN A 188 20.66 -25.25 -26.86
C GLN A 188 19.36 -24.92 -27.60
N LYS A 189 19.06 -23.62 -27.81
CA LYS A 189 17.79 -23.16 -28.39
C LYS A 189 17.88 -22.90 -29.90
N TYR A 190 19.08 -22.61 -30.42
CA TYR A 190 19.24 -22.21 -31.83
C TYR A 190 20.45 -22.88 -32.48
N SER A 191 20.30 -23.29 -33.73
CA SER A 191 21.38 -23.87 -34.55
C SER A 191 22.48 -22.88 -34.92
N ASN A 192 22.25 -21.57 -34.73
CA ASN A 192 23.23 -20.50 -34.90
C ASN A 192 23.12 -19.52 -33.72
N PRO A 193 23.90 -19.71 -32.63
CA PRO A 193 23.76 -18.96 -31.39
C PRO A 193 24.18 -17.50 -31.55
N LEU A 194 23.39 -16.58 -31.01
CA LEU A 194 23.69 -15.15 -30.96
C LEU A 194 24.06 -14.75 -29.52
N PRO A 195 24.94 -13.75 -29.33
CA PRO A 195 25.25 -13.21 -28.01
C PRO A 195 24.01 -12.75 -27.23
N SER A 196 23.93 -13.08 -25.94
CA SER A 196 22.79 -12.79 -25.06
C SER A 196 22.50 -11.30 -24.89
N ARG A 197 21.29 -10.97 -24.46
CA ARG A 197 20.85 -9.58 -24.29
C ARG A 197 21.66 -8.87 -23.21
N GLU A 198 21.91 -9.57 -22.10
CA GLU A 198 22.70 -9.12 -20.96
C GLU A 198 24.13 -8.77 -21.40
N PHE A 199 24.71 -9.61 -22.25
CA PHE A 199 26.05 -9.42 -22.80
C PHE A 199 26.15 -8.20 -23.72
N ILE A 200 25.15 -7.99 -24.59
CA ILE A 200 25.08 -6.82 -25.46
C ILE A 200 24.94 -5.53 -24.63
N LEU A 201 24.11 -5.54 -23.57
CA LEU A 201 23.97 -4.40 -22.66
C LEU A 201 25.26 -4.10 -21.91
N GLN A 202 25.98 -5.14 -21.47
CA GLN A 202 27.27 -5.01 -20.81
C GLN A 202 28.31 -4.37 -21.73
N ILE A 203 28.41 -4.81 -22.98
CA ILE A 203 29.33 -4.21 -23.97
C ILE A 203 29.05 -2.73 -24.17
N ILE A 204 27.79 -2.36 -24.42
CA ILE A 204 27.43 -0.94 -24.63
C ILE A 204 27.66 -0.12 -23.35
N ARG A 205 27.47 -0.73 -22.16
CA ARG A 205 27.76 -0.10 -20.88
C ARG A 205 29.26 0.21 -20.73
N GLU A 206 30.13 -0.76 -21.04
CA GLU A 206 31.59 -0.67 -20.92
C GLU A 206 32.24 0.29 -21.93
N PHE A 207 31.70 0.39 -23.15
CA PHE A 207 32.20 1.35 -24.14
C PHE A 207 31.91 2.81 -23.77
N ASN A 208 30.92 3.05 -22.91
CA ASN A 208 30.55 4.35 -22.34
C ASN A 208 30.24 5.46 -23.36
N VAL A 209 30.05 5.10 -24.64
CA VAL A 209 29.61 5.98 -25.74
C VAL A 209 28.58 5.23 -26.60
N PRO A 210 27.64 5.93 -27.27
CA PRO A 210 26.71 5.29 -28.20
C PRO A 210 27.47 4.56 -29.32
N MET A 211 27.21 3.27 -29.50
CA MET A 211 27.91 2.43 -30.49
C MET A 211 27.08 2.23 -31.76
N SER A 212 27.70 2.30 -32.93
CA SER A 212 27.03 1.98 -34.20
C SER A 212 26.76 0.47 -34.33
N LYS A 213 25.88 0.10 -35.26
CA LYS A 213 25.62 -1.33 -35.58
C LYS A 213 26.90 -2.05 -36.02
N GLU A 214 27.69 -1.40 -36.86
CA GLU A 214 28.96 -1.94 -37.39
C GLU A 214 30.00 -2.10 -36.29
N GLU A 215 30.07 -1.14 -35.36
CA GLU A 215 30.92 -1.23 -34.18
C GLU A 215 30.52 -2.43 -33.33
N ILE A 216 29.23 -2.60 -32.99
CA ILE A 216 28.75 -3.76 -32.21
C ILE A 216 29.08 -5.08 -32.91
N PHE A 217 28.91 -5.17 -34.24
CA PHE A 217 29.23 -6.40 -34.99
C PHE A 217 30.72 -6.72 -34.98
N SER A 218 31.55 -5.70 -35.21
CA SER A 218 33.01 -5.83 -35.16
C SER A 218 33.47 -6.20 -33.74
N THR A 219 32.80 -5.64 -32.73
CA THR A 219 33.12 -5.84 -31.33
C THR A 219 32.79 -7.25 -30.87
N LEU A 220 31.66 -7.79 -31.33
CA LEU A 220 31.20 -9.15 -31.03
C LEU A 220 31.78 -10.21 -31.98
N ALA A 221 32.70 -9.83 -32.87
CA ALA A 221 33.30 -10.70 -33.88
C ALA A 221 32.27 -11.45 -34.75
N ILE A 222 31.15 -10.79 -35.07
CA ILE A 222 30.06 -11.37 -35.87
C ILE A 222 30.33 -11.12 -37.36
N ILE A 223 30.85 -12.16 -38.02
CA ILE A 223 31.29 -12.08 -39.43
C ILE A 223 30.28 -12.75 -40.36
N ASP A 224 29.60 -13.81 -39.91
CA ASP A 224 28.65 -14.57 -40.72
C ASP A 224 27.41 -13.73 -41.08
N PRO A 225 27.03 -13.61 -42.37
CA PRO A 225 25.85 -12.85 -42.80
C PRO A 225 24.55 -13.27 -42.10
N LYS A 226 24.38 -14.56 -41.81
CA LYS A 226 23.18 -15.04 -41.08
C LYS A 226 23.19 -14.62 -39.61
N GLN A 227 24.36 -14.63 -38.95
CA GLN A 227 24.50 -14.10 -37.59
C GLN A 227 24.36 -12.58 -37.53
N GLN A 228 24.83 -11.85 -38.54
CA GLN A 228 24.64 -10.39 -38.63
C GLN A 228 23.16 -10.03 -38.77
N GLU A 229 22.41 -10.79 -39.57
CA GLU A 229 20.96 -10.62 -39.69
C GLU A 229 20.25 -10.97 -38.37
N GLY A 230 20.62 -12.08 -37.74
CA GLY A 230 20.09 -12.49 -36.43
C GLY A 230 20.38 -11.46 -35.33
N MET A 231 21.60 -10.93 -35.26
CA MET A 231 21.98 -9.89 -34.31
C MET A 231 21.24 -8.59 -34.57
N HIS A 232 21.04 -8.21 -35.84
CA HIS A 232 20.22 -7.05 -36.17
C HIS A 232 18.78 -7.21 -35.66
N ARG A 233 18.17 -8.39 -35.83
CA ARG A 233 16.84 -8.68 -35.28
C ARG A 233 16.84 -8.62 -33.74
N ARG A 234 17.89 -9.10 -33.07
CA ARG A 234 18.06 -9.04 -31.61
C ARG A 234 18.22 -7.61 -31.10
N LEU A 235 19.06 -6.79 -31.73
CA LEU A 235 19.24 -5.37 -31.39
C LEU A 235 17.92 -4.60 -31.56
N ARG A 236 17.16 -4.88 -32.62
CA ARG A 236 15.80 -4.31 -32.78
C ARG A 236 14.83 -4.80 -31.72
N ALA A 237 14.88 -6.06 -31.32
CA ALA A 237 14.04 -6.57 -30.22
C ALA A 237 14.40 -5.88 -28.89
N MET A 238 15.69 -5.72 -28.59
CA MET A 238 16.15 -5.00 -27.40
C MET A 238 15.82 -3.50 -27.43
N GLU A 239 15.77 -2.91 -28.63
CA GLU A 239 15.25 -1.57 -28.84
C GLU A 239 13.76 -1.51 -28.51
N ASN A 240 12.94 -2.40 -29.08
CA ASN A 240 11.50 -2.49 -28.80
C ASN A 240 11.22 -2.68 -27.30
N ASP A 241 11.99 -3.55 -26.63
CA ASP A 241 11.85 -3.86 -25.20
C ASP A 241 12.37 -2.74 -24.28
N GLY A 242 12.81 -1.61 -24.83
CA GLY A 242 13.22 -0.47 -24.03
C GLY A 242 14.61 -0.57 -23.42
N GLN A 243 15.38 -1.61 -23.76
CA GLN A 243 16.70 -1.86 -23.19
C GLN A 243 17.79 -1.01 -23.87
N LEU A 244 17.61 -0.71 -25.17
CA LEU A 244 18.49 0.15 -25.97
C LEU A 244 17.72 1.26 -26.67
N VAL A 245 18.35 2.41 -26.88
CA VAL A 245 17.80 3.53 -27.65
C VAL A 245 18.65 3.71 -28.91
N PHE A 246 18.03 3.68 -30.08
CA PHE A 246 18.70 4.03 -31.33
C PHE A 246 18.64 5.54 -31.55
N THR A 247 19.81 6.17 -31.52
CA THR A 247 19.96 7.62 -31.64
C THR A 247 19.86 8.07 -33.10
N LYS A 248 19.58 9.37 -33.32
CA LYS A 248 19.55 9.97 -34.66
C LYS A 248 20.87 9.83 -35.44
N ARG A 249 22.00 9.62 -34.73
CA ARG A 249 23.32 9.37 -35.32
C ARG A 249 23.55 7.90 -35.71
N LYS A 250 22.51 7.07 -35.67
CA LYS A 250 22.55 5.63 -35.98
C LYS A 250 23.39 4.79 -35.01
N CYS A 251 23.44 5.20 -33.75
CA CYS A 251 24.12 4.48 -32.68
C CYS A 251 23.14 4.02 -31.58
N TYR A 252 23.40 2.87 -30.95
CA TYR A 252 22.69 2.35 -29.80
C TYR A 252 23.28 2.89 -28.50
N ALA A 253 22.42 3.32 -27.58
CA ALA A 253 22.79 3.81 -26.25
C ALA A 253 21.87 3.24 -25.16
N LEU A 254 22.34 3.28 -23.91
CA LEU A 254 21.53 2.89 -22.75
C LEU A 254 20.57 4.01 -22.35
N PRO A 255 19.27 3.73 -22.07
CA PRO A 255 18.31 4.76 -21.67
C PRO A 255 18.70 5.55 -20.42
N GLU A 256 19.28 4.89 -19.41
CA GLU A 256 19.73 5.49 -18.15
C GLU A 256 20.81 6.57 -18.36
N LYS A 257 21.71 6.35 -19.34
CA LYS A 257 22.76 7.32 -19.69
C LYS A 257 22.24 8.52 -20.50
N LEU A 258 20.95 8.53 -20.83
CA LEU A 258 20.26 9.60 -21.57
C LEU A 258 19.22 10.31 -20.69
N ASP A 259 19.24 10.11 -19.37
CA ASP A 259 18.26 10.60 -18.40
C ASP A 259 16.81 10.22 -18.76
N LEU A 260 16.60 9.00 -19.29
CA LEU A 260 15.26 8.52 -19.64
C LEU A 260 14.64 7.72 -18.49
N LEU A 261 13.37 8.03 -18.21
CA LEU A 261 12.53 7.41 -17.20
C LEU A 261 11.67 6.31 -17.83
N LYS A 262 11.53 5.18 -17.12
CA LYS A 262 10.59 4.11 -17.47
C LYS A 262 9.45 4.10 -16.47
N GLY A 263 8.22 3.94 -16.95
CA GLY A 263 7.06 3.96 -16.07
C GLY A 263 5.75 3.67 -16.76
N ILE A 264 4.70 3.54 -15.96
CA ILE A 264 3.33 3.30 -16.40
C ILE A 264 2.59 4.63 -16.52
N VAL A 265 1.84 4.80 -17.61
CA VAL A 265 1.00 5.99 -17.85
C VAL A 265 -0.32 5.88 -17.09
N ILE A 266 -0.60 6.88 -16.26
CA ILE A 266 -1.88 7.08 -15.56
C ILE A 266 -2.63 8.21 -16.26
N GLY A 267 -3.70 7.90 -16.98
CA GLY A 267 -4.51 8.92 -17.67
C GLY A 267 -5.44 9.68 -16.72
N HIS A 268 -5.89 10.85 -17.14
CA HIS A 268 -6.89 11.67 -16.46
C HIS A 268 -8.03 12.05 -17.41
N ARG A 269 -9.25 12.22 -16.88
CA ARG A 269 -10.46 12.57 -17.64
C ARG A 269 -10.33 13.86 -18.46
N ASP A 270 -9.59 14.84 -17.93
CA ASP A 270 -9.34 16.14 -18.60
C ASP A 270 -8.26 16.05 -19.69
N GLY A 271 -7.70 14.86 -19.91
CA GLY A 271 -6.76 14.54 -20.97
C GLY A 271 -5.28 14.74 -20.68
N TYR A 272 -4.91 15.22 -19.49
CA TYR A 272 -3.53 15.08 -19.00
C TYR A 272 -3.32 13.68 -18.41
N GLY A 273 -2.10 13.40 -17.97
CA GLY A 273 -1.80 12.17 -17.25
C GLY A 273 -0.61 12.33 -16.31
N PHE A 274 -0.22 11.22 -15.72
CA PHE A 274 0.96 11.09 -14.88
C PHE A 274 1.79 9.87 -15.29
N LEU A 275 3.10 9.94 -15.13
CA LEU A 275 4.00 8.81 -15.31
C LEU A 275 4.46 8.34 -13.94
N GLN A 276 4.04 7.15 -13.56
CA GLN A 276 4.53 6.47 -12.37
C GLN A 276 5.82 5.73 -12.73
N VAL A 277 6.95 6.26 -12.27
CA VAL A 277 8.29 5.74 -12.58
C VAL A 277 8.61 4.52 -11.72
N GLU A 278 9.20 3.49 -12.32
CA GLU A 278 9.63 2.29 -11.57
C GLU A 278 10.61 2.67 -10.43
N GLY A 279 10.29 2.26 -9.20
CA GLY A 279 11.09 2.56 -8.01
C GLY A 279 11.06 4.04 -7.55
N GLY A 280 10.31 4.91 -8.24
CA GLY A 280 10.12 6.31 -7.88
C GLY A 280 9.00 6.51 -6.85
N LYS A 281 9.16 7.50 -5.96
CA LYS A 281 8.13 7.87 -4.95
C LYS A 281 7.14 8.93 -5.42
N SER A 282 7.43 9.63 -6.52
CA SER A 282 6.65 10.77 -7.00
C SER A 282 6.31 10.62 -8.48
N ASP A 283 5.06 10.85 -8.81
CA ASP A 283 4.56 10.79 -10.18
C ASP A 283 4.95 12.04 -10.97
N TRP A 284 5.27 11.86 -12.25
CA TRP A 284 5.65 12.95 -13.15
C TRP A 284 4.46 13.38 -14.01
N PHE A 285 4.29 14.68 -14.25
CA PHE A 285 3.16 15.19 -15.03
C PHE A 285 3.35 14.95 -16.54
N ILE A 286 2.31 14.44 -17.21
CA ILE A 286 2.23 14.26 -18.66
C ILE A 286 1.22 15.27 -19.23
N PRO A 287 1.66 16.28 -20.00
CA PRO A 287 0.77 17.26 -20.62
C PRO A 287 -0.19 16.63 -21.66
N ASN A 288 -1.35 17.25 -21.89
CA ASN A 288 -2.37 16.77 -22.85
C ASN A 288 -1.78 16.46 -24.24
N ALA A 289 -0.87 17.29 -24.74
CA ALA A 289 -0.22 17.10 -26.03
C ALA A 289 0.63 15.81 -26.11
N GLN A 290 1.20 15.37 -24.98
CA GLN A 290 1.94 14.11 -24.90
C GLN A 290 0.99 12.92 -24.68
N MET A 291 -0.11 13.11 -23.94
CA MET A 291 -1.14 12.07 -23.75
C MET A 291 -1.79 11.64 -25.06
N GLN A 292 -1.85 12.47 -26.09
CA GLN A 292 -2.30 12.04 -27.43
C GLN A 292 -1.49 10.86 -28.03
N LYS A 293 -0.28 10.62 -27.53
CA LYS A 293 0.61 9.56 -28.00
C LYS A 293 0.48 8.25 -27.25
N VAL A 294 -0.17 8.25 -26.09
CA VAL A 294 -0.22 7.12 -25.15
C VAL A 294 -1.64 6.96 -24.63
N ILE A 295 -1.93 5.85 -23.97
CA ILE A 295 -3.19 5.66 -23.25
C ILE A 295 -2.90 5.22 -21.82
N HIS A 296 -3.91 5.32 -20.97
CA HIS A 296 -3.80 4.82 -19.60
C HIS A 296 -3.43 3.32 -19.58
N GLY A 297 -2.34 3.00 -18.89
CA GLY A 297 -1.81 1.64 -18.76
C GLY A 297 -0.70 1.29 -19.76
N ASP A 298 -0.32 2.19 -20.67
CA ASP A 298 0.88 2.00 -21.50
C ASP A 298 2.14 2.04 -20.62
N PHE A 299 3.09 1.14 -20.86
CA PHE A 299 4.43 1.21 -20.30
C PHE A 299 5.35 1.94 -21.27
N VAL A 300 5.96 3.03 -20.82
CA VAL A 300 6.60 4.00 -21.72
C VAL A 300 7.99 4.38 -21.26
N LEU A 301 8.77 4.84 -22.23
CA LEU A 301 10.03 5.54 -22.00
C LEU A 301 9.78 7.04 -22.19
N ALA A 302 10.15 7.84 -21.20
CA ALA A 302 9.94 9.28 -21.18
C ALA A 302 11.22 10.02 -20.80
N GLN A 303 11.29 11.31 -21.13
CA GLN A 303 12.41 12.19 -20.78
C GLN A 303 11.90 13.34 -19.90
N PRO A 304 12.57 13.70 -18.79
CA PRO A 304 12.26 14.90 -18.04
C PRO A 304 12.23 16.15 -18.93
N ASN A 305 11.22 16.99 -18.76
CA ASN A 305 10.99 18.18 -19.58
C ASN A 305 10.74 19.44 -18.72
N GLY A 306 11.54 19.62 -17.66
CA GLY A 306 11.45 20.78 -16.77
C GLY A 306 10.25 20.72 -15.83
N PHE A 307 9.69 21.90 -15.51
CA PHE A 307 8.56 22.06 -14.60
C PHE A 307 7.42 22.83 -15.27
N ASP A 308 6.18 22.46 -14.95
CA ASP A 308 4.94 23.16 -15.33
C ASP A 308 4.90 24.55 -14.67
N ARG A 309 4.01 25.44 -15.16
CA ARG A 309 3.66 26.74 -14.56
C ARG A 309 3.28 26.64 -13.06
N LYS A 310 2.84 25.46 -12.61
CA LYS A 310 2.53 25.15 -11.20
C LYS A 310 3.70 24.51 -10.42
N GLY A 311 4.90 24.47 -10.98
CA GLY A 311 6.11 23.91 -10.34
C GLY A 311 6.18 22.38 -10.29
N ARG A 312 5.35 21.67 -11.08
CA ARG A 312 5.34 20.19 -11.13
C ARG A 312 6.29 19.67 -12.19
N SER A 313 7.04 18.62 -11.90
CA SER A 313 8.00 18.05 -12.86
C SER A 313 7.29 17.40 -14.04
N GLU A 314 7.61 17.82 -15.27
CA GLU A 314 6.99 17.33 -16.50
C GLU A 314 7.85 16.27 -17.20
N VAL A 315 7.20 15.43 -17.99
CA VAL A 315 7.87 14.47 -18.88
C VAL A 315 7.37 14.55 -20.32
N ARG A 316 8.29 14.27 -21.24
CA ARG A 316 8.03 14.09 -22.67
C ARG A 316 8.09 12.62 -23.02
N ILE A 317 7.03 12.07 -23.61
CA ILE A 317 7.01 10.68 -24.07
C ILE A 317 7.97 10.52 -25.27
N VAL A 318 8.89 9.58 -25.14
CA VAL A 318 9.84 9.20 -26.19
C VAL A 318 9.27 8.06 -27.01
N ARG A 319 8.85 6.96 -26.36
CA ARG A 319 8.25 5.79 -27.02
C ARG A 319 7.39 4.97 -26.06
N VAL A 320 6.45 4.22 -26.61
CA VAL A 320 5.76 3.14 -25.92
C VAL A 320 6.64 1.89 -26.00
N LEU A 321 6.93 1.30 -24.84
CA LEU A 321 7.69 0.06 -24.73
C LEU A 321 6.76 -1.14 -24.81
N GLU A 322 5.71 -1.10 -24.00
CA GLU A 322 4.64 -2.10 -24.00
C GLU A 322 3.32 -1.36 -24.09
N SER A 323 2.53 -1.70 -25.10
CA SER A 323 1.15 -1.19 -25.18
C SER A 323 0.32 -1.85 -24.09
N ARG A 324 -0.71 -1.16 -23.61
CA ARG A 324 -1.72 -1.78 -22.75
C ARG A 324 -2.25 -3.06 -23.43
N ASN A 325 -1.96 -4.21 -22.83
CA ASN A 325 -2.47 -5.52 -23.29
C ASN A 325 -3.86 -5.86 -22.73
N LYS A 326 -4.39 -5.01 -21.84
CA LYS A 326 -5.68 -5.20 -21.18
C LYS A 326 -6.82 -4.83 -22.12
N HIS A 327 -7.86 -5.66 -22.14
CA HIS A 327 -9.10 -5.33 -22.82
C HIS A 327 -9.69 -4.01 -22.31
N ILE A 328 -10.41 -3.33 -23.19
CA ILE A 328 -11.09 -2.08 -22.87
C ILE A 328 -12.59 -2.34 -22.97
N VAL A 329 -13.31 -2.09 -21.87
CA VAL A 329 -14.76 -2.08 -21.89
C VAL A 329 -15.24 -0.71 -22.32
N GLY A 330 -16.26 -0.66 -23.17
CA GLY A 330 -16.86 0.59 -23.59
C GLY A 330 -18.18 0.38 -24.31
N ARG A 331 -18.80 1.48 -24.70
CA ARG A 331 -20.09 1.49 -25.38
C ARG A 331 -19.89 1.69 -26.88
N PHE A 332 -20.50 0.83 -27.68
CA PHE A 332 -20.42 0.87 -29.13
C PHE A 332 -21.40 1.90 -29.70
N PHE A 333 -20.90 2.75 -30.59
CA PHE A 333 -21.67 3.73 -31.34
C PHE A 333 -21.40 3.59 -32.84
N LEU A 334 -22.38 4.01 -33.64
CA LEU A 334 -22.31 4.02 -35.09
C LEU A 334 -22.74 5.40 -35.59
N GLU A 335 -21.79 6.18 -36.11
CA GLU A 335 -22.07 7.51 -36.67
C GLU A 335 -21.61 7.58 -38.12
N LYS A 336 -22.53 7.96 -39.03
CA LYS A 336 -22.24 8.09 -40.48
C LYS A 336 -21.56 6.85 -41.11
N GLY A 337 -21.89 5.66 -40.60
CA GLY A 337 -21.32 4.39 -41.05
C GLY A 337 -19.95 4.03 -40.45
N ILE A 338 -19.40 4.86 -39.56
CA ILE A 338 -18.16 4.57 -38.84
C ILE A 338 -18.52 4.05 -37.45
N GLY A 339 -18.10 2.82 -37.15
CA GLY A 339 -18.22 2.23 -35.82
C GLY A 339 -17.10 2.73 -34.90
N TYR A 340 -17.44 3.08 -33.68
CA TYR A 340 -16.46 3.41 -32.65
C TYR A 340 -16.96 3.00 -31.26
N VAL A 341 -16.02 2.85 -30.33
CA VAL A 341 -16.29 2.52 -28.93
C VAL A 341 -15.78 3.65 -28.06
N VAL A 342 -16.66 4.16 -27.20
CA VAL A 342 -16.29 5.11 -26.15
C VAL A 342 -15.93 4.28 -24.91
N PRO A 343 -14.67 4.32 -24.43
CA PRO A 343 -14.26 3.60 -23.24
C PRO A 343 -15.09 4.00 -22.01
N ASP A 344 -15.40 3.03 -21.15
CA ASP A 344 -16.08 3.29 -19.87
C ASP A 344 -15.11 3.98 -18.87
N ASP A 345 -13.85 3.54 -18.86
CA ASP A 345 -12.80 4.18 -18.06
C ASP A 345 -12.47 5.57 -18.62
N SER A 346 -12.96 6.61 -17.95
CA SER A 346 -12.74 8.03 -18.29
C SER A 346 -11.27 8.46 -18.38
N ARG A 347 -10.32 7.68 -17.83
CA ARG A 347 -8.88 7.91 -17.99
C ARG A 347 -8.40 7.65 -19.42
N ILE A 348 -9.18 6.91 -20.21
CA ILE A 348 -8.98 6.68 -21.65
C ILE A 348 -9.91 7.63 -22.41
N ASN A 349 -9.47 8.88 -22.56
CA ASN A 349 -10.27 9.97 -23.14
C ASN A 349 -10.28 10.00 -24.69
N ARG A 350 -10.16 8.83 -25.33
CA ARG A 350 -10.08 8.70 -26.80
C ARG A 350 -10.96 7.57 -27.28
N ASP A 351 -11.79 7.87 -28.27
CA ASP A 351 -12.63 6.87 -28.94
C ASP A 351 -11.78 5.85 -29.70
N ILE A 352 -12.24 4.61 -29.70
CA ILE A 352 -11.60 3.48 -30.38
C ILE A 352 -12.41 3.16 -31.62
N LEU A 353 -11.86 3.41 -32.79
CA LEU A 353 -12.49 3.06 -34.06
C LEU A 353 -12.57 1.55 -34.22
N ILE A 354 -13.76 1.07 -34.61
CA ILE A 354 -14.02 -0.35 -34.86
C ILE A 354 -14.35 -0.50 -36.35
N PRO A 355 -13.44 -1.06 -37.16
CA PRO A 355 -13.74 -1.43 -38.54
C PRO A 355 -14.90 -2.42 -38.58
N ASP A 356 -15.77 -2.34 -39.60
CA ASP A 356 -16.98 -3.16 -39.70
C ASP A 356 -16.70 -4.67 -39.64
N GLU A 357 -15.57 -5.11 -40.20
CA GLU A 357 -15.11 -6.51 -40.14
C GLU A 357 -14.87 -7.03 -38.71
N PHE A 358 -14.58 -6.15 -37.75
CA PHE A 358 -14.38 -6.49 -36.34
C PHE A 358 -15.52 -6.06 -35.43
N ARG A 359 -16.66 -5.67 -35.99
CA ARG A 359 -17.84 -5.23 -35.24
C ARG A 359 -18.55 -6.37 -34.50
N ARG A 360 -18.39 -7.62 -34.96
CA ARG A 360 -19.08 -8.83 -34.42
C ARG A 360 -20.60 -8.68 -34.22
N GLY A 361 -21.25 -7.80 -35.00
CA GLY A 361 -22.68 -7.56 -34.90
C GLY A 361 -23.13 -6.64 -33.76
N ALA A 362 -22.21 -5.94 -33.08
CA ALA A 362 -22.55 -4.99 -32.02
C ALA A 362 -23.55 -3.92 -32.50
N ARG A 363 -24.57 -3.67 -31.68
CA ARG A 363 -25.61 -2.66 -31.92
C ARG A 363 -25.32 -1.37 -31.17
N MET A 364 -25.91 -0.28 -31.64
CA MET A 364 -25.80 1.04 -31.03
C MET A 364 -26.13 0.98 -29.53
N GLY A 365 -25.26 1.53 -28.69
CA GLY A 365 -25.42 1.58 -27.24
C GLY A 365 -25.07 0.31 -26.48
N GLN A 366 -24.69 -0.79 -27.15
CA GLN A 366 -24.29 -2.01 -26.44
C GLN A 366 -22.92 -1.85 -25.78
N VAL A 367 -22.77 -2.48 -24.61
CA VAL A 367 -21.49 -2.60 -23.92
C VAL A 367 -20.70 -3.74 -24.55
N VAL A 368 -19.47 -3.43 -24.93
CA VAL A 368 -18.58 -4.33 -25.66
C VAL A 368 -17.20 -4.34 -25.03
N VAL A 369 -16.50 -5.46 -25.22
CA VAL A 369 -15.10 -5.62 -24.85
C VAL A 369 -14.27 -5.51 -26.12
N VAL A 370 -13.28 -4.61 -26.08
CA VAL A 370 -12.42 -4.29 -27.22
C VAL A 370 -10.99 -4.68 -26.91
N GLU A 371 -10.38 -5.38 -27.85
CA GLU A 371 -8.93 -5.57 -27.91
C GLU A 371 -8.35 -4.55 -28.89
N LEU A 372 -7.30 -3.84 -28.49
CA LEU A 372 -6.64 -2.86 -29.37
C LEU A 372 -5.80 -3.58 -30.41
N LYS A 373 -5.88 -3.13 -31.68
CA LYS A 373 -4.89 -3.54 -32.67
C LYS A 373 -3.51 -3.01 -32.30
N PRO A 374 -2.43 -3.72 -32.67
CA PRO A 374 -1.07 -3.24 -32.45
C PRO A 374 -0.89 -1.81 -32.98
N ARG A 375 -0.45 -0.90 -32.10
CA ARG A 375 -0.26 0.51 -32.43
C ARG A 375 1.09 0.68 -33.13
N THR A 376 1.08 1.18 -34.37
CA THR A 376 2.34 1.52 -35.07
C THR A 376 2.92 2.84 -34.54
N ALA A 377 4.24 3.02 -34.68
CA ALA A 377 4.97 4.21 -34.22
C ALA A 377 4.46 5.55 -34.80
N THR A 378 3.68 5.50 -35.88
CA THR A 378 2.96 6.65 -36.43
C THR A 378 1.65 6.86 -35.66
N PHE A 379 1.65 7.91 -34.84
CA PHE A 379 0.57 8.36 -33.97
C PHE A 379 -0.79 8.49 -34.69
N THR A 380 -1.53 7.40 -34.73
CA THR A 380 -2.83 7.26 -35.41
C THR A 380 -3.97 7.13 -34.39
N GLN A 381 -5.21 7.26 -34.88
CA GLN A 381 -6.42 6.98 -34.11
C GLN A 381 -6.37 5.56 -33.52
N LEU A 382 -6.97 5.36 -32.35
CA LEU A 382 -7.03 4.03 -31.75
C LEU A 382 -7.95 3.17 -32.61
N VAL A 383 -7.46 2.00 -33.03
CA VAL A 383 -8.26 1.02 -33.77
C VAL A 383 -8.32 -0.25 -32.94
N GLY A 384 -9.52 -0.76 -32.75
CA GLY A 384 -9.76 -1.97 -31.96
C GLY A 384 -10.60 -2.99 -32.72
N MET A 385 -10.72 -4.17 -32.10
CA MET A 385 -11.59 -5.24 -32.51
C MET A 385 -12.47 -5.67 -31.34
N ILE A 386 -13.77 -5.83 -31.56
CA ILE A 386 -14.67 -6.31 -30.53
C ILE A 386 -14.40 -7.79 -30.31
N VAL A 387 -14.09 -8.20 -29.08
CA VAL A 387 -13.83 -9.60 -28.70
C VAL A 387 -15.00 -10.22 -27.95
N GLU A 388 -15.89 -9.40 -27.39
CA GLU A 388 -17.07 -9.85 -26.65
C GLU A 388 -18.14 -8.75 -26.68
N ILE A 389 -19.41 -9.14 -26.75
CA ILE A 389 -20.56 -8.24 -26.59
C ILE A 389 -21.21 -8.63 -25.25
N LEU A 390 -21.17 -7.75 -24.27
CA LEU A 390 -21.69 -8.03 -22.92
C LEU A 390 -23.22 -7.90 -22.88
N GLY A 391 -23.77 -6.93 -23.61
CA GLY A 391 -25.21 -6.71 -23.67
C GLY A 391 -25.60 -5.24 -23.73
N GLU A 392 -26.77 -4.92 -23.20
CA GLU A 392 -27.27 -3.56 -23.09
C GLU A 392 -26.71 -2.87 -21.83
N ASP A 393 -26.50 -1.55 -21.91
CA ASP A 393 -25.87 -0.72 -20.86
C ASP A 393 -26.58 -0.84 -19.50
N MET A 394 -27.91 -0.92 -19.52
CA MET A 394 -28.76 -0.98 -18.32
C MET A 394 -29.21 -2.40 -17.95
N ALA A 395 -28.56 -3.44 -18.50
CA ALA A 395 -28.86 -4.82 -18.14
C ALA A 395 -28.42 -5.11 -16.70
N LYS A 396 -29.22 -5.92 -15.97
CA LYS A 396 -28.91 -6.35 -14.59
C LYS A 396 -27.51 -6.97 -14.50
N GLY A 397 -26.66 -6.44 -13.61
CA GLY A 397 -25.31 -6.97 -13.37
C GLY A 397 -24.24 -6.45 -14.34
N MET A 398 -24.60 -5.58 -15.29
CA MET A 398 -23.67 -4.99 -16.24
C MET A 398 -22.59 -4.16 -15.54
N GLU A 399 -22.96 -3.41 -14.50
CA GLU A 399 -22.06 -2.62 -13.67
C GLU A 399 -20.94 -3.49 -13.06
N THR A 400 -21.30 -4.70 -12.64
CA THR A 400 -20.37 -5.67 -12.07
C THR A 400 -19.45 -6.25 -13.14
N GLU A 401 -19.98 -6.60 -14.32
CA GLU A 401 -19.18 -7.11 -15.45
C GLU A 401 -18.17 -6.08 -15.99
N ILE A 402 -18.57 -4.81 -16.02
CA ILE A 402 -17.71 -3.67 -16.38
C ILE A 402 -16.59 -3.53 -15.34
N ALA A 403 -16.92 -3.48 -14.05
CA ALA A 403 -15.94 -3.32 -12.97
C ALA A 403 -14.92 -4.47 -12.93
N ILE A 404 -15.36 -5.72 -13.08
CA ILE A 404 -14.48 -6.90 -13.13
C ILE A 404 -13.42 -6.75 -14.23
N ARG A 405 -13.79 -6.25 -15.41
CA ARG A 405 -12.88 -6.08 -16.55
C ARG A 405 -12.03 -4.81 -16.45
N ASN A 406 -12.59 -3.69 -16.02
CA ASN A 406 -11.85 -2.43 -15.83
C ASN A 406 -10.68 -2.59 -14.84
N HIS A 407 -10.89 -3.40 -13.79
CA HIS A 407 -9.90 -3.68 -12.76
C HIS A 407 -9.06 -4.93 -13.03
N ASP A 408 -9.29 -5.66 -14.12
CA ASP A 408 -8.64 -6.94 -14.45
C ASP A 408 -8.72 -7.97 -13.32
N ILE A 409 -9.91 -8.13 -12.74
CA ILE A 409 -10.19 -9.16 -11.74
C ILE A 409 -10.31 -10.51 -12.46
N PRO A 410 -9.47 -11.51 -12.15
CA PRO A 410 -9.60 -12.84 -12.74
C PRO A 410 -10.91 -13.47 -12.26
N HIS A 411 -11.84 -13.69 -13.19
CA HIS A 411 -13.17 -14.22 -12.90
C HIS A 411 -13.41 -15.59 -13.55
N VAL A 412 -12.82 -15.86 -14.71
CA VAL A 412 -12.91 -17.17 -15.39
C VAL A 412 -11.85 -18.12 -14.85
N PHE A 413 -12.26 -19.34 -14.46
CA PHE A 413 -11.32 -20.38 -14.05
C PHE A 413 -10.64 -21.01 -15.28
N PRO A 414 -9.30 -21.13 -15.30
CA PRO A 414 -8.60 -21.80 -16.40
C PRO A 414 -8.99 -23.28 -16.53
N SER A 415 -8.95 -23.83 -17.76
CA SER A 415 -9.27 -25.24 -18.01
C SER A 415 -8.42 -26.23 -17.20
N ALA A 416 -7.20 -25.85 -16.82
CA ALA A 416 -6.33 -26.64 -15.95
C ALA A 416 -6.91 -26.77 -14.52
N VAL A 417 -7.53 -25.70 -14.00
CA VAL A 417 -8.24 -25.70 -12.72
C VAL A 417 -9.46 -26.61 -12.79
N GLU A 418 -10.29 -26.47 -13.82
CA GLU A 418 -11.48 -27.32 -14.00
C GLU A 418 -11.12 -28.81 -14.06
N LYS A 419 -10.05 -29.16 -14.79
CA LYS A 419 -9.54 -30.55 -14.86
C LYS A 419 -9.04 -31.06 -13.51
N GLN A 420 -8.39 -30.22 -12.71
CA GLN A 420 -7.93 -30.58 -11.37
C GLN A 420 -9.12 -30.83 -10.44
N VAL A 421 -10.12 -29.95 -10.50
CA VAL A 421 -11.28 -29.95 -9.62
C VAL A 421 -12.21 -31.14 -9.86
N LYS A 422 -12.36 -31.60 -11.10
CA LYS A 422 -13.15 -32.79 -11.46
C LYS A 422 -12.74 -34.09 -10.73
N LYS A 423 -11.59 -34.11 -10.07
CA LYS A 423 -11.10 -35.25 -9.28
C LYS A 423 -11.65 -35.29 -7.85
N TYR A 424 -12.24 -34.20 -7.37
CA TYR A 424 -12.79 -34.14 -6.04
C TYR A 424 -14.20 -34.74 -5.99
N THR A 425 -14.51 -35.36 -4.85
CA THR A 425 -15.85 -35.86 -4.49
C THR A 425 -16.46 -34.95 -3.43
N ASP A 426 -17.77 -35.03 -3.21
CA ASP A 426 -18.47 -34.18 -2.24
C ASP A 426 -18.15 -34.51 -0.77
N THR A 427 -17.53 -35.66 -0.52
CA THR A 427 -17.19 -36.16 0.82
C THR A 427 -15.70 -36.29 1.04
N VAL A 428 -15.25 -36.04 2.28
CA VAL A 428 -13.86 -36.27 2.70
C VAL A 428 -13.57 -37.77 2.77
N PRO A 429 -12.57 -38.30 2.03
CA PRO A 429 -12.24 -39.71 2.04
C PRO A 429 -11.62 -40.15 3.38
N GLU A 430 -11.91 -41.37 3.84
CA GLU A 430 -11.41 -41.91 5.13
C GLU A 430 -9.89 -41.89 5.25
N GLN A 431 -9.16 -42.07 4.14
CA GLN A 431 -7.71 -41.99 4.13
C GLN A 431 -7.19 -40.60 4.52
N ALA A 432 -7.90 -39.52 4.16
CA ALA A 432 -7.52 -38.16 4.51
C ALA A 432 -7.74 -37.82 5.99
N LYS A 433 -8.58 -38.60 6.69
CA LYS A 433 -8.88 -38.46 8.12
C LYS A 433 -7.82 -39.11 9.02
N LYS A 434 -7.05 -40.07 8.50
CA LYS A 434 -6.03 -40.80 9.26
C LYS A 434 -4.91 -39.86 9.74
N GLY A 435 -4.48 -40.04 10.99
CA GLY A 435 -3.39 -39.25 11.59
C GLY A 435 -3.80 -37.86 12.11
N ARG A 436 -5.08 -37.47 11.94
CA ARG A 436 -5.62 -36.20 12.44
C ARG A 436 -6.28 -36.37 13.81
N ILE A 437 -6.32 -35.29 14.60
CA ILE A 437 -7.05 -35.27 15.86
C ILE A 437 -8.56 -35.33 15.58
N ASP A 438 -9.28 -36.23 16.26
CA ASP A 438 -10.72 -36.36 16.12
C ASP A 438 -11.47 -35.38 17.05
N LEU A 439 -12.06 -34.34 16.46
CA LEU A 439 -12.89 -33.35 17.14
C LEU A 439 -14.36 -33.47 16.78
N ARG A 440 -14.80 -34.55 16.13
CA ARG A 440 -16.18 -34.70 15.64
C ARG A 440 -17.24 -34.73 16.74
N ARG A 441 -16.85 -35.00 17.99
CA ARG A 441 -17.71 -34.95 19.18
C ARG A 441 -17.66 -33.62 19.93
N LEU A 442 -16.74 -32.72 19.54
CA LEU A 442 -16.64 -31.40 20.14
C LEU A 442 -17.78 -30.53 19.56
N PRO A 443 -18.56 -29.79 20.38
CA PRO A 443 -19.70 -28.97 19.93
C PRO A 443 -19.33 -27.71 19.13
N LEU A 444 -18.47 -27.85 18.12
CA LEU A 444 -18.07 -26.78 17.21
C LEU A 444 -19.28 -26.32 16.39
N VAL A 445 -19.44 -25.00 16.25
CA VAL A 445 -20.50 -24.37 15.46
C VAL A 445 -19.91 -23.32 14.52
N THR A 446 -20.56 -23.09 13.39
CA THR A 446 -20.26 -21.96 12.49
C THR A 446 -21.31 -20.86 12.70
N ILE A 447 -20.89 -19.58 12.70
CA ILE A 447 -21.76 -18.42 12.92
C ILE A 447 -21.43 -17.36 11.88
N ASP A 448 -22.31 -17.22 10.89
CA ASP A 448 -22.06 -16.41 9.69
C ASP A 448 -23.29 -15.58 9.29
N GLY A 449 -23.15 -14.74 8.26
CA GLY A 449 -24.29 -14.04 7.66
C GLY A 449 -25.28 -15.01 7.01
N GLU A 450 -26.56 -14.61 6.89
CA GLU A 450 -27.62 -15.42 6.28
C GLU A 450 -27.25 -15.90 4.86
N ASP A 451 -26.61 -15.03 4.08
CA ASP A 451 -26.27 -15.23 2.67
C ASP A 451 -24.95 -16.02 2.47
N ALA A 452 -24.16 -16.23 3.53
CA ALA A 452 -22.88 -16.94 3.45
C ALA A 452 -23.03 -18.43 3.10
N ARG A 453 -22.05 -18.97 2.37
CA ARG A 453 -21.99 -20.38 1.91
C ARG A 453 -20.62 -21.04 2.14
N ASP A 454 -19.59 -20.24 2.31
CA ASP A 454 -18.20 -20.58 2.51
C ASP A 454 -17.79 -20.36 3.98
N PHE A 455 -18.08 -21.36 4.82
CA PHE A 455 -17.81 -21.29 6.26
C PHE A 455 -16.34 -21.65 6.53
N ASP A 456 -15.50 -20.62 6.69
CA ASP A 456 -14.06 -20.77 6.96
C ASP A 456 -13.79 -21.25 8.39
N ASP A 457 -14.55 -20.78 9.37
CA ASP A 457 -14.26 -20.94 10.79
C ASP A 457 -15.41 -21.56 11.59
N ALA A 458 -15.03 -22.34 12.59
CA ALA A 458 -15.93 -22.88 13.60
C ALA A 458 -15.34 -22.70 15.00
N VAL A 459 -16.20 -22.35 15.95
CA VAL A 459 -15.78 -22.00 17.31
C VAL A 459 -16.44 -22.88 18.35
N PHE A 460 -15.70 -23.12 19.44
CA PHE A 460 -16.21 -23.72 20.66
C PHE A 460 -15.32 -23.26 21.82
N CYS A 461 -15.90 -22.96 22.98
CA CYS A 461 -15.11 -22.75 24.18
C CYS A 461 -15.71 -23.49 25.38
N ARG A 462 -14.86 -23.72 26.39
CA ARG A 462 -15.27 -24.21 27.70
C ARG A 462 -14.49 -23.50 28.79
N ARG A 463 -15.12 -23.32 29.95
CA ARG A 463 -14.43 -22.86 31.16
C ARG A 463 -13.44 -23.92 31.65
N GLU A 464 -12.30 -23.49 32.18
CA GLU A 464 -11.34 -24.39 32.84
C GLU A 464 -11.49 -24.33 34.37
N ASP A 465 -11.20 -25.46 35.04
CA ASP A 465 -11.30 -25.58 36.51
C ASP A 465 -10.36 -24.60 37.24
N SER A 466 -9.22 -24.29 36.63
CA SER A 466 -8.26 -23.28 37.13
C SER A 466 -8.74 -21.83 36.97
N GLY A 467 -9.94 -21.62 36.40
CA GLY A 467 -10.43 -20.34 35.94
C GLY A 467 -9.97 -20.00 34.52
N GLY A 468 -10.70 -19.09 33.86
CA GLY A 468 -10.51 -18.76 32.45
C GLY A 468 -11.21 -19.74 31.50
N TRP A 469 -10.77 -19.76 30.24
CA TRP A 469 -11.38 -20.55 29.18
C TRP A 469 -10.34 -21.25 28.32
N ARG A 470 -10.78 -22.35 27.70
CA ARG A 470 -10.13 -22.96 26.55
C ARG A 470 -11.01 -22.76 25.33
N LEU A 471 -10.43 -22.15 24.29
CA LEU A 471 -11.07 -21.83 23.02
C LEU A 471 -10.49 -22.73 21.93
N TRP A 472 -11.36 -23.28 21.09
CA TRP A 472 -11.00 -23.93 19.84
C TRP A 472 -11.52 -23.09 18.69
N VAL A 473 -10.60 -22.72 17.81
CA VAL A 473 -10.89 -22.10 16.52
C VAL A 473 -10.46 -23.09 15.46
N ALA A 474 -11.42 -23.77 14.85
CA ALA A 474 -11.19 -24.71 13.76
C ALA A 474 -11.38 -24.00 12.42
N ILE A 475 -10.35 -23.97 11.60
CA ILE A 475 -10.35 -23.31 10.29
C ILE A 475 -10.30 -24.35 9.18
N ALA A 476 -11.05 -24.12 8.11
CA ALA A 476 -11.04 -24.92 6.89
C ALA A 476 -9.61 -25.27 6.43
N ASP A 477 -9.31 -26.55 6.24
CA ASP A 477 -7.97 -27.00 5.83
C ASP A 477 -7.77 -26.87 4.31
N VAL A 478 -7.73 -25.64 3.82
CA VAL A 478 -7.61 -25.34 2.38
C VAL A 478 -6.26 -25.78 1.82
N SER A 479 -5.18 -25.65 2.60
CA SER A 479 -3.82 -26.05 2.19
C SER A 479 -3.70 -27.54 1.84
N TYR A 480 -4.56 -28.39 2.42
CA TYR A 480 -4.63 -29.81 2.06
C TYR A 480 -5.13 -30.02 0.63
N TYR A 481 -6.10 -29.24 0.17
CA TYR A 481 -6.68 -29.36 -1.17
C TYR A 481 -5.89 -28.55 -2.21
N VAL A 482 -5.46 -27.34 -1.84
CA VAL A 482 -4.73 -26.41 -2.71
C VAL A 482 -3.23 -26.51 -2.44
N ARG A 483 -2.57 -27.47 -3.10
CA ARG A 483 -1.12 -27.70 -2.97
C ARG A 483 -0.31 -26.70 -3.77
N THR A 484 0.88 -26.35 -3.28
CA THR A 484 1.79 -25.42 -3.96
C THR A 484 2.10 -25.85 -5.40
N HIS A 485 2.22 -24.87 -6.28
CA HIS A 485 2.52 -25.01 -7.71
C HIS A 485 1.48 -25.76 -8.56
N THR A 486 0.34 -26.17 -7.99
CA THR A 486 -0.78 -26.73 -8.75
C THR A 486 -1.56 -25.67 -9.53
N ALA A 487 -2.48 -26.08 -10.41
CA ALA A 487 -3.30 -25.12 -11.16
C ALA A 487 -4.19 -24.29 -10.23
N LEU A 488 -4.80 -24.94 -9.22
CA LEU A 488 -5.55 -24.26 -8.17
C LEU A 488 -4.72 -23.22 -7.41
N ASP A 489 -3.48 -23.54 -7.06
CA ASP A 489 -2.60 -22.62 -6.34
C ASP A 489 -2.21 -21.39 -7.18
N LYS A 490 -1.86 -21.61 -8.45
CA LYS A 490 -1.52 -20.52 -9.36
C LYS A 490 -2.69 -19.56 -9.57
N GLU A 491 -3.90 -20.10 -9.71
CA GLU A 491 -5.12 -19.30 -9.84
C GLU A 491 -5.48 -18.57 -8.54
N ALA A 492 -5.38 -19.25 -7.39
CA ALA A 492 -5.63 -18.64 -6.08
C ALA A 492 -4.63 -17.50 -5.80
N TYR A 493 -3.36 -17.69 -6.15
CA TYR A 493 -2.34 -16.65 -6.12
C TYR A 493 -2.74 -15.49 -7.04
N GLN A 494 -3.07 -15.75 -8.31
CA GLN A 494 -3.43 -14.70 -9.28
C GLN A 494 -4.64 -13.86 -8.85
N ARG A 495 -5.64 -14.49 -8.22
CA ARG A 495 -6.80 -13.79 -7.64
C ARG A 495 -6.43 -13.02 -6.36
N GLY A 496 -5.65 -13.63 -5.48
CA GLY A 496 -5.20 -13.08 -4.20
C GLY A 496 -6.26 -13.15 -3.09
N ASN A 497 -7.49 -12.79 -3.42
CA ASN A 497 -8.65 -12.86 -2.52
C ASN A 497 -9.96 -13.01 -3.31
N SER A 498 -11.02 -13.45 -2.62
CA SER A 498 -12.39 -13.38 -3.17
C SER A 498 -12.84 -11.91 -3.25
N VAL A 499 -13.65 -11.58 -4.25
CA VAL A 499 -14.23 -10.23 -4.45
C VAL A 499 -15.74 -10.31 -4.26
N TYR A 500 -16.28 -9.51 -3.33
CA TYR A 500 -17.68 -9.51 -2.95
C TYR A 500 -18.39 -8.28 -3.51
N PHE A 501 -18.97 -8.41 -4.70
CA PHE A 501 -19.88 -7.39 -5.22
C PHE A 501 -21.26 -7.55 -4.56
N PRO A 502 -22.07 -6.48 -4.49
CA PRO A 502 -23.37 -6.53 -3.83
C PRO A 502 -24.33 -7.64 -4.29
N ASN A 503 -24.25 -8.06 -5.56
CA ASN A 503 -25.11 -9.09 -6.16
C ASN A 503 -24.34 -10.32 -6.67
N ARG A 504 -23.01 -10.38 -6.49
CA ARG A 504 -22.16 -11.44 -7.04
C ARG A 504 -20.85 -11.59 -6.29
N VAL A 505 -20.44 -12.83 -6.05
CA VAL A 505 -19.09 -13.14 -5.54
C VAL A 505 -18.22 -13.68 -6.68
N VAL A 506 -17.01 -13.15 -6.81
CA VAL A 506 -15.93 -13.75 -7.61
C VAL A 506 -15.00 -14.47 -6.64
N PRO A 507 -15.15 -15.80 -6.46
CA PRO A 507 -14.43 -16.50 -5.40
C PRO A 507 -12.95 -16.72 -5.78
N MET A 508 -12.08 -16.74 -4.78
CA MET A 508 -10.67 -17.10 -4.96
C MET A 508 -10.50 -18.56 -5.40
N LEU A 509 -11.38 -19.44 -4.92
CA LEU A 509 -11.38 -20.87 -5.20
C LEU A 509 -12.67 -21.31 -5.88
N PRO A 510 -12.65 -22.40 -6.67
CA PRO A 510 -13.87 -22.97 -7.26
C PRO A 510 -14.89 -23.41 -6.20
N GLU A 511 -16.18 -23.27 -6.51
CA GLU A 511 -17.29 -23.46 -5.57
C GLU A 511 -17.34 -24.83 -4.89
N ILE A 512 -17.01 -25.92 -5.60
CA ILE A 512 -16.91 -27.26 -5.02
C ILE A 512 -15.88 -27.37 -3.89
N LEU A 513 -14.86 -26.50 -3.89
CA LEU A 513 -13.95 -26.36 -2.76
C LEU A 513 -14.50 -25.35 -1.76
N SER A 514 -14.77 -24.10 -2.17
CA SER A 514 -15.12 -23.02 -1.25
C SER A 514 -16.43 -23.25 -0.50
N ASN A 515 -17.49 -23.74 -1.17
CA ASN A 515 -18.80 -24.01 -0.60
C ASN A 515 -18.96 -25.49 -0.19
N GLY A 516 -18.06 -26.36 -0.66
CA GLY A 516 -18.14 -27.81 -0.51
C GLY A 516 -17.13 -28.38 0.50
N LEU A 517 -15.97 -28.82 0.00
CA LEU A 517 -14.98 -29.59 0.77
C LEU A 517 -14.21 -28.78 1.80
N CYS A 518 -14.00 -27.48 1.56
CA CYS A 518 -13.34 -26.58 2.50
C CYS A 518 -14.36 -25.97 3.47
N SER A 519 -15.57 -25.64 3.02
CA SER A 519 -16.63 -25.11 3.90
C SER A 519 -16.94 -26.07 5.04
N LEU A 520 -16.94 -25.55 6.28
CA LEU A 520 -17.23 -26.28 7.51
C LEU A 520 -18.73 -26.54 7.69
N ASN A 521 -19.34 -27.14 6.66
CA ASN A 521 -20.77 -27.42 6.56
C ASN A 521 -21.30 -28.24 7.77
N PRO A 522 -22.55 -28.01 8.18
CA PRO A 522 -23.13 -28.68 9.32
C PRO A 522 -23.28 -30.19 9.08
N GLN A 523 -23.06 -30.99 10.13
CA GLN A 523 -23.34 -32.42 10.19
C GLN A 523 -22.56 -33.29 9.20
N VAL A 524 -21.48 -32.76 8.63
CA VAL A 524 -20.59 -33.50 7.73
C VAL A 524 -19.14 -33.39 8.18
N ASP A 525 -18.39 -34.48 8.00
CA ASP A 525 -16.97 -34.50 8.37
C ASP A 525 -16.17 -33.55 7.48
N ARG A 526 -15.34 -32.72 8.10
CA ARG A 526 -14.48 -31.75 7.43
C ARG A 526 -13.07 -31.74 8.02
N LEU A 527 -12.09 -31.51 7.14
CA LEU A 527 -10.70 -31.35 7.53
C LEU A 527 -10.49 -29.91 7.98
N CYS A 528 -9.84 -29.74 9.13
CA CYS A 528 -9.56 -28.41 9.68
C CYS A 528 -8.14 -28.30 10.23
N MET A 529 -7.59 -27.10 10.14
CA MET A 529 -6.44 -26.66 10.92
C MET A 529 -6.97 -25.96 12.17
N VAL A 530 -6.57 -26.42 13.35
CA VAL A 530 -7.13 -25.94 14.62
C VAL A 530 -6.10 -25.13 15.38
N CYS A 531 -6.54 -23.98 15.89
CA CYS A 531 -5.87 -23.25 16.95
C CYS A 531 -6.62 -23.49 18.26
N GLU A 532 -5.99 -24.17 19.22
CA GLU A 532 -6.50 -24.32 20.59
C GLU A 532 -5.77 -23.34 21.50
N ILE A 533 -6.52 -22.48 22.17
CA ILE A 533 -6.01 -21.32 22.91
C ILE A 533 -6.48 -21.40 24.35
N ARG A 534 -5.58 -21.13 25.31
CA ARG A 534 -5.94 -20.90 26.71
C ARG A 534 -6.02 -19.41 26.98
N VAL A 535 -7.12 -19.01 27.61
CA VAL A 535 -7.47 -17.62 27.92
C VAL A 535 -7.64 -17.50 29.43
N SER A 536 -6.96 -16.55 30.06
CA SER A 536 -7.14 -16.29 31.49
C SER A 536 -8.53 -15.71 31.79
N ALA A 537 -8.92 -15.68 33.06
CA ALA A 537 -10.17 -15.03 33.49
C ALA A 537 -10.23 -13.53 33.14
N GLN A 538 -9.08 -12.89 32.92
CA GLN A 538 -8.95 -11.48 32.52
C GLN A 538 -8.84 -11.31 30.99
N GLY A 539 -9.13 -12.34 30.19
CA GLY A 539 -9.12 -12.24 28.74
C GLY A 539 -7.73 -12.18 28.10
N LYS A 540 -6.67 -12.63 28.79
CA LYS A 540 -5.32 -12.70 28.23
C LYS A 540 -5.04 -14.10 27.68
N MET A 541 -4.50 -14.18 26.47
CA MET A 541 -3.98 -15.43 25.92
C MET A 541 -2.74 -15.87 26.73
N THR A 542 -2.79 -17.06 27.30
CA THR A 542 -1.70 -17.62 28.14
C THR A 542 -0.91 -18.71 27.43
N ASP A 543 -1.56 -19.48 26.56
CA ASP A 543 -0.95 -20.57 25.81
C ASP A 543 -1.75 -20.86 24.53
N TYR A 544 -1.11 -21.47 23.54
CA TYR A 544 -1.76 -21.90 22.30
C TYR A 544 -1.06 -23.10 21.68
N LYS A 545 -1.79 -23.86 20.86
CA LYS A 545 -1.24 -24.93 20.01
C LYS A 545 -1.98 -25.04 18.69
N PHE A 546 -1.25 -25.46 17.66
CA PHE A 546 -1.77 -25.73 16.32
C PHE A 546 -1.72 -27.23 16.03
N TYR A 547 -2.74 -27.75 15.34
CA TYR A 547 -2.76 -29.14 14.88
C TYR A 547 -3.79 -29.38 13.79
N GLU A 548 -3.55 -30.43 13.00
CA GLU A 548 -4.49 -30.91 11.98
C GLU A 548 -5.57 -31.81 12.62
N ALA A 549 -6.84 -31.56 12.31
CA ALA A 549 -7.97 -32.28 12.87
C ALA A 549 -9.04 -32.64 11.82
N VAL A 550 -9.96 -33.50 12.23
CA VAL A 550 -11.25 -33.74 11.58
C VAL A 550 -12.36 -33.31 12.53
N MET A 551 -13.31 -32.52 12.03
CA MET A 551 -14.43 -32.00 12.80
C MET A 551 -15.77 -32.30 12.12
N ASN A 552 -16.85 -32.13 12.88
CA ASN A 552 -18.22 -32.19 12.38
C ASN A 552 -19.00 -31.04 13.04
N SER A 553 -19.37 -30.03 12.25
CA SER A 553 -20.07 -28.84 12.78
C SER A 553 -21.46 -29.23 13.27
N HIS A 554 -21.77 -28.96 14.54
CA HIS A 554 -23.03 -29.37 15.15
C HIS A 554 -24.20 -28.47 14.73
N ALA A 555 -23.94 -27.25 14.30
CA ALA A 555 -24.93 -26.35 13.73
C ALA A 555 -24.29 -25.27 12.85
N ARG A 556 -25.02 -24.91 11.79
CA ARG A 556 -24.84 -23.65 11.08
C ARG A 556 -25.79 -22.62 11.68
N LEU A 557 -25.24 -21.62 12.35
CA LEU A 557 -25.98 -20.53 12.97
C LEU A 557 -25.79 -19.23 12.18
N THR A 558 -26.64 -18.23 12.46
CA THR A 558 -26.42 -16.87 11.96
C THR A 558 -26.17 -15.90 13.09
N TYR A 559 -25.50 -14.79 12.80
CA TYR A 559 -25.32 -13.72 13.78
C TYR A 559 -26.65 -13.28 14.39
N THR A 560 -27.69 -13.13 13.57
CA THR A 560 -29.05 -12.80 14.01
C THR A 560 -29.62 -13.82 15.00
N LYS A 561 -29.48 -15.11 14.71
CA LYS A 561 -29.97 -16.19 15.59
C LYS A 561 -29.21 -16.21 16.92
N VAL A 562 -27.89 -16.08 16.88
CA VAL A 562 -27.06 -16.12 18.10
C VAL A 562 -27.35 -14.91 18.98
N ALA A 563 -27.47 -13.71 18.40
CA ALA A 563 -27.88 -12.52 19.16
C ALA A 563 -29.22 -12.73 19.86
N ARG A 564 -30.26 -13.20 19.13
CA ARG A 564 -31.57 -13.52 19.72
C ARG A 564 -31.51 -14.59 20.81
N ILE A 565 -30.68 -15.62 20.64
CA ILE A 565 -30.48 -16.66 21.67
C ILE A 565 -29.89 -16.05 22.95
N LEU A 566 -28.90 -15.16 22.82
CA LEU A 566 -28.27 -14.47 23.94
C LEU A 566 -29.24 -13.47 24.60
N ASP A 567 -30.16 -12.88 23.84
CA ASP A 567 -31.20 -11.97 24.32
C ASP A 567 -32.39 -12.69 25.02
N GLY A 568 -32.42 -14.03 25.01
CA GLY A 568 -33.44 -14.80 25.72
C GLY A 568 -34.60 -15.33 24.87
N ASP A 569 -34.46 -15.41 23.54
CA ASP A 569 -35.49 -15.94 22.64
C ASP A 569 -35.83 -17.41 22.95
N GLU A 570 -37.01 -17.65 23.54
CA GLU A 570 -37.44 -18.98 24.02
C GLU A 570 -37.51 -20.03 22.90
N GLU A 571 -37.98 -19.65 21.71
CA GLU A 571 -38.13 -20.56 20.57
C GLU A 571 -36.76 -21.06 20.08
N LEU A 572 -35.83 -20.11 19.88
CA LEU A 572 -34.47 -20.44 19.45
C LEU A 572 -33.70 -21.19 20.54
N GLN A 573 -33.85 -20.81 21.81
CA GLN A 573 -33.22 -21.51 22.92
C GLN A 573 -33.72 -22.95 23.05
N GLN A 574 -35.01 -23.20 22.87
CA GLN A 574 -35.55 -24.55 22.87
C GLN A 574 -35.04 -25.35 21.68
N ARG A 575 -35.00 -24.75 20.48
CA ARG A 575 -34.51 -25.39 19.26
C ARG A 575 -33.03 -25.78 19.35
N TYR A 576 -32.20 -24.92 19.93
CA TYR A 576 -30.75 -25.10 20.05
C TYR A 576 -30.30 -25.44 21.48
N ARG A 577 -31.20 -26.01 22.30
CA ARG A 577 -31.01 -26.22 23.75
C ARG A 577 -29.66 -26.82 24.16
N ILE A 578 -29.12 -27.75 23.37
CA ILE A 578 -27.82 -28.38 23.64
C ILE A 578 -26.65 -27.40 23.46
N LEU A 579 -26.77 -26.45 22.53
CA LEU A 579 -25.72 -25.49 22.18
C LEU A 579 -25.80 -24.19 22.99
N VAL A 580 -26.96 -23.85 23.56
CA VAL A 580 -27.18 -22.61 24.33
C VAL A 580 -26.11 -22.41 25.43
N PRO A 581 -25.76 -23.41 26.28
CA PRO A 581 -24.73 -23.23 27.28
C PRO A 581 -23.36 -22.88 26.68
N HIS A 582 -23.02 -23.45 25.52
CA HIS A 582 -21.75 -23.19 24.83
C HIS A 582 -21.71 -21.79 24.21
N LEU A 583 -22.85 -21.31 23.66
CA LEU A 583 -22.97 -19.94 23.17
C LEU A 583 -22.87 -18.92 24.31
N GLN A 584 -23.44 -19.23 25.48
CA GLN A 584 -23.30 -18.41 26.67
C GLN A 584 -21.85 -18.36 27.18
N GLU A 585 -21.12 -19.48 27.16
CA GLU A 585 -19.69 -19.49 27.50
C GLU A 585 -18.85 -18.66 26.52
N LEU A 586 -19.15 -18.71 25.21
CA LEU A 586 -18.50 -17.86 24.22
C LEU A 586 -18.76 -16.38 24.52
N TYR A 587 -19.99 -16.03 24.89
CA TYR A 587 -20.34 -14.67 25.28
C TYR A 587 -19.61 -14.20 26.56
N GLN A 588 -19.53 -15.04 27.60
CA GLN A 588 -18.78 -14.72 28.81
C GLN A 588 -17.29 -14.51 28.55
N MET A 589 -16.68 -15.37 27.73
CA MET A 589 -15.29 -15.23 27.31
C MET A 589 -15.10 -13.92 26.52
N TYR A 590 -15.99 -13.63 25.56
CA TYR A 590 -15.98 -12.38 24.79
C TYR A 590 -15.98 -11.14 25.68
N GLN A 591 -16.81 -11.10 26.73
CA GLN A 591 -16.82 -9.97 27.67
C GLN A 591 -15.46 -9.76 28.35
N ALA A 592 -14.76 -10.84 28.71
CA ALA A 592 -13.40 -10.74 29.25
C ALA A 592 -12.38 -10.25 28.20
N LEU A 593 -12.50 -10.71 26.94
CA LEU A 593 -11.65 -10.25 25.84
C LEU A 593 -11.84 -8.77 25.52
N LEU A 594 -13.09 -8.31 25.54
CA LEU A 594 -13.42 -6.90 25.32
C LEU A 594 -12.76 -6.01 26.38
N GLN A 595 -12.85 -6.39 27.66
CA GLN A 595 -12.16 -5.68 28.75
C GLN A 595 -10.63 -5.66 28.55
N ALA A 596 -10.04 -6.79 28.15
CA ALA A 596 -8.61 -6.86 27.85
C ALA A 596 -8.22 -5.98 26.65
N ARG A 597 -9.06 -5.90 25.62
CA ARG A 597 -8.88 -5.05 24.43
C ARG A 597 -8.93 -3.56 24.78
N HIS A 598 -9.88 -3.14 25.63
CA HIS A 598 -9.93 -1.77 26.15
C HIS A 598 -8.68 -1.43 26.97
N GLN A 599 -8.23 -2.31 27.86
CA GLN A 599 -7.02 -2.09 28.66
C GLN A 599 -5.75 -1.99 27.81
N ARG A 600 -5.69 -2.71 26.69
CA ARG A 600 -4.58 -2.65 25.72
C ARG A 600 -4.56 -1.33 24.93
N GLY A 601 -5.66 -0.57 24.92
CA GLY A 601 -5.78 0.67 24.16
C GLY A 601 -5.89 0.45 22.65
N ALA A 602 -6.57 -0.64 22.25
CA ALA A 602 -6.97 -0.81 20.86
C ALA A 602 -7.97 0.26 20.46
N ILE A 603 -7.89 0.73 19.21
CA ILE A 603 -8.81 1.74 18.71
C ILE A 603 -10.05 1.01 18.21
N ASP A 604 -11.21 1.31 18.81
CA ASP A 604 -12.48 0.76 18.35
C ASP A 604 -13.22 1.82 17.52
N PHE A 605 -13.53 1.48 16.28
CA PHE A 605 -14.25 2.34 15.37
C PHE A 605 -15.64 1.74 15.14
N GLU A 606 -16.65 2.49 15.55
CA GLU A 606 -18.00 2.25 15.08
C GLU A 606 -18.09 2.80 13.66
N THR A 607 -18.08 1.90 12.67
CA THR A 607 -18.38 2.23 11.29
C THR A 607 -19.75 1.67 10.96
N ILE A 608 -20.58 2.48 10.32
CA ILE A 608 -21.90 2.07 9.84
C ILE A 608 -21.69 1.62 8.39
N GLU A 609 -21.91 0.34 8.14
CA GLU A 609 -21.94 -0.22 6.79
C GLU A 609 -23.39 -0.25 6.28
N THR A 610 -23.57 -0.37 4.97
CA THR A 610 -24.91 -0.48 4.34
C THR A 610 -25.07 -1.82 3.65
N LYS A 611 -26.28 -2.38 3.76
CA LYS A 611 -26.75 -3.54 3.01
C LYS A 611 -27.70 -3.06 1.93
N PHE A 612 -27.43 -3.43 0.68
CA PHE A 612 -28.35 -3.21 -0.43
C PHE A 612 -29.34 -4.35 -0.49
N VAL A 613 -30.63 -4.01 -0.44
CA VAL A 613 -31.71 -4.96 -0.69
C VAL A 613 -32.17 -4.79 -2.13
N PHE A 614 -32.14 -5.87 -2.90
CA PHE A 614 -32.48 -5.84 -4.32
C PHE A 614 -33.90 -6.33 -4.56
N ASN A 615 -34.59 -5.73 -5.54
CA ASN A 615 -35.86 -6.23 -6.06
C ASN A 615 -35.65 -7.35 -7.11
N GLU A 616 -36.73 -7.93 -7.62
CA GLU A 616 -36.68 -9.00 -8.63
C GLU A 616 -35.95 -8.57 -9.91
N MET A 617 -36.09 -7.29 -10.29
CA MET A 617 -35.42 -6.70 -11.45
C MET A 617 -33.92 -6.47 -11.23
N GLY A 618 -33.41 -6.68 -10.01
CA GLY A 618 -31.99 -6.52 -9.68
C GLY A 618 -31.54 -5.11 -9.39
N ARG A 619 -32.48 -4.17 -9.21
CA ARG A 619 -32.20 -2.81 -8.73
C ARG A 619 -32.28 -2.74 -7.22
N ILE A 620 -31.65 -1.72 -6.63
CA ILE A 620 -31.81 -1.45 -5.20
C ILE A 620 -33.27 -1.08 -4.93
N ASP A 621 -33.94 -1.88 -4.09
CA ASP A 621 -35.25 -1.58 -3.51
C ASP A 621 -35.10 -0.61 -2.34
N ARG A 622 -34.12 -0.88 -1.47
CA ARG A 622 -33.78 -0.03 -0.32
C ARG A 622 -32.37 -0.29 0.19
N ILE A 623 -31.86 0.69 0.92
CA ILE A 623 -30.55 0.66 1.58
C ILE A 623 -30.77 0.64 3.08
N GLU A 624 -30.24 -0.38 3.77
CA GLU A 624 -30.39 -0.56 5.21
C GLU A 624 -29.02 -0.48 5.91
N PRO A 625 -28.90 0.17 7.07
CA PRO A 625 -27.67 0.13 7.86
C PRO A 625 -27.47 -1.26 8.47
N VAL A 626 -26.24 -1.78 8.39
CA VAL A 626 -25.89 -3.06 9.02
C VAL A 626 -25.62 -2.84 10.51
N VAL A 627 -26.43 -3.47 11.36
CA VAL A 627 -26.28 -3.40 12.82
C VAL A 627 -25.32 -4.48 13.31
N ARG A 628 -24.13 -4.06 13.76
CA ARG A 628 -23.13 -4.94 14.38
C ARG A 628 -23.53 -5.29 15.82
N ASN A 629 -24.13 -6.46 16.01
CA ASN A 629 -24.49 -7.01 17.32
C ASN A 629 -23.36 -7.82 17.98
N ASP A 630 -23.57 -8.31 19.20
CA ASP A 630 -22.56 -9.02 19.98
C ASP A 630 -22.15 -10.38 19.39
N ALA A 631 -23.01 -11.04 18.61
CA ALA A 631 -22.61 -12.28 17.92
C ALA A 631 -21.49 -12.04 16.90
N HIS A 632 -21.52 -10.91 16.18
CA HIS A 632 -20.42 -10.51 15.29
C HIS A 632 -19.13 -10.28 16.07
N LYS A 633 -19.23 -9.58 17.21
CA LYS A 633 -18.07 -9.24 18.06
C LYS A 633 -17.45 -10.47 18.72
N ILE A 634 -18.25 -11.46 19.13
CA ILE A 634 -17.76 -12.75 19.66
C ILE A 634 -16.85 -13.42 18.63
N ILE A 635 -17.33 -13.58 17.38
CA ILE A 635 -16.55 -14.22 16.32
C ILE A 635 -15.29 -13.41 16.01
N GLU A 636 -15.41 -12.09 15.88
CA GLU A 636 -14.26 -11.21 15.65
C GLU A 636 -13.16 -11.41 16.70
N GLU A 637 -13.49 -11.38 18.00
CA GLU A 637 -12.50 -11.56 19.07
C GLU A 637 -11.88 -12.97 19.06
N CYS A 638 -12.68 -14.01 18.76
CA CYS A 638 -12.15 -15.37 18.61
C CYS A 638 -11.14 -15.45 17.46
N MET A 639 -11.46 -14.84 16.31
CA MET A 639 -10.57 -14.82 15.15
C MET A 639 -9.32 -13.98 15.40
N ILE A 640 -9.44 -12.83 16.08
CA ILE A 640 -8.31 -12.00 16.47
C ILE A 640 -7.33 -12.80 17.34
N LEU A 641 -7.83 -13.56 18.33
CA LEU A 641 -6.96 -14.41 19.16
C LEU A 641 -6.22 -15.48 18.34
N ALA A 642 -6.90 -16.17 17.42
CA ALA A 642 -6.27 -17.17 16.57
C ALA A 642 -5.21 -16.55 15.63
N ASN A 643 -5.50 -15.35 15.10
CA ASN A 643 -4.57 -14.57 14.28
C ASN A 643 -3.32 -14.13 15.07
N ILE A 644 -3.48 -13.69 16.32
CA ILE A 644 -2.36 -13.39 17.22
C ILE A 644 -1.55 -14.67 17.48
N ALA A 645 -2.21 -15.78 17.86
CA ALA A 645 -1.51 -17.04 18.10
C ALA A 645 -0.69 -17.50 16.89
N ALA A 646 -1.21 -17.33 15.67
CA ALA A 646 -0.52 -17.69 14.44
C ALA A 646 0.69 -16.80 14.17
N ALA A 647 0.56 -15.47 14.36
CA ALA A 647 1.67 -14.53 14.24
C ALA A 647 2.79 -14.85 15.25
N ASN A 648 2.43 -15.01 16.53
CA ASN A 648 3.37 -15.36 17.59
C ASN A 648 4.07 -16.71 17.30
N PHE A 649 3.37 -17.66 16.68
CA PHE A 649 3.94 -18.96 16.31
C PHE A 649 4.98 -18.84 15.20
N MET A 650 4.71 -18.04 14.16
CA MET A 650 5.68 -17.76 13.10
C MET A 650 6.92 -17.06 13.65
N GLU A 651 6.72 -16.02 14.47
CA GLU A 651 7.79 -15.20 15.02
C GLU A 651 8.68 -15.99 15.99
N ARG A 652 8.08 -16.79 16.88
CA ARG A 652 8.81 -17.70 17.77
C ARG A 652 9.70 -18.69 17.01
N HIS A 653 9.26 -19.14 15.84
CA HIS A 653 9.99 -20.10 15.00
C HIS A 653 10.87 -19.44 13.93
N GLN A 654 10.88 -18.10 13.84
CA GLN A 654 11.59 -17.32 12.82
C GLN A 654 11.29 -17.80 11.39
N GLU A 655 10.03 -18.20 11.16
CA GLU A 655 9.59 -18.68 9.86
C GLU A 655 9.10 -17.50 9.01
N PRO A 656 9.55 -17.35 7.75
CA PRO A 656 9.04 -16.33 6.85
C PRO A 656 7.53 -16.48 6.64
N ALA A 657 6.79 -15.41 6.90
CA ALA A 657 5.34 -15.36 6.78
C ALA A 657 4.86 -13.95 6.45
N LEU A 658 3.62 -13.83 5.99
CA LEU A 658 2.96 -12.54 5.82
C LEU A 658 2.29 -12.11 7.12
N PHE A 659 2.77 -11.01 7.69
CA PHE A 659 2.12 -10.30 8.77
C PHE A 659 1.11 -9.29 8.21
N ARG A 660 0.01 -9.10 8.94
CA ARG A 660 -0.94 -8.03 8.65
C ARG A 660 -0.51 -6.82 9.48
N ILE A 661 0.26 -5.95 8.87
CA ILE A 661 0.83 -4.78 9.53
C ILE A 661 -0.02 -3.54 9.31
N HIS A 662 0.04 -2.63 10.28
CA HIS A 662 -0.59 -1.33 10.19
C HIS A 662 0.34 -0.31 10.83
N ALA A 663 1.04 0.46 9.99
CA ALA A 663 2.01 1.44 10.43
C ALA A 663 1.36 2.61 11.19
N SER A 664 2.13 3.24 12.07
CA SER A 664 1.73 4.53 12.67
C SER A 664 1.43 5.59 11.59
N PRO A 665 0.61 6.60 11.91
CA PRO A 665 0.38 7.76 11.05
C PRO A 665 1.67 8.43 10.58
N SER A 666 1.69 8.89 9.33
CA SER A 666 2.82 9.68 8.81
C SER A 666 2.93 11.03 9.55
N LYS A 667 4.13 11.62 9.56
CA LYS A 667 4.36 12.92 10.22
C LYS A 667 3.42 14.02 9.69
N GLU A 668 3.15 14.02 8.39
CA GLU A 668 2.27 15.00 7.72
C GLU A 668 0.81 14.82 8.14
N LYS A 669 0.31 13.57 8.12
CA LYS A 669 -1.05 13.24 8.57
C LYS A 669 -1.24 13.57 10.05
N LEU A 670 -0.25 13.23 10.89
CA LEU A 670 -0.26 13.52 12.31
C LEU A 670 -0.25 15.03 12.60
N SER A 671 0.60 15.79 11.90
CA SER A 671 0.65 17.26 12.05
C SER A 671 -0.68 17.90 11.66
N SER A 672 -1.25 17.47 10.53
CA SER A 672 -2.55 17.97 10.06
C SER A 672 -3.67 17.65 11.06
N PHE A 673 -3.69 16.43 11.59
CA PHE A 673 -4.67 16.02 12.60
C PHE A 673 -4.51 16.83 13.90
N ARG A 674 -3.28 17.11 14.35
CA ARG A 674 -3.04 17.95 15.54
C ARG A 674 -3.49 19.39 15.37
N THR A 675 -3.26 19.97 14.19
CA THR A 675 -3.76 21.31 13.88
C THR A 675 -5.28 21.33 13.96
N PHE A 676 -5.95 20.35 13.34
CA PHE A 676 -7.39 20.19 13.42
C PHE A 676 -7.90 20.04 14.87
N LEU A 677 -7.27 19.19 15.68
CA LEU A 677 -7.65 19.01 17.09
C LEU A 677 -7.49 20.29 17.91
N SER A 678 -6.40 21.03 17.70
CA SER A 678 -6.10 22.27 18.43
C SER A 678 -7.21 23.31 18.24
N GLU A 679 -7.80 23.36 17.05
CA GLU A 679 -8.95 24.23 16.76
C GLU A 679 -10.24 23.78 17.45
N CYS A 680 -10.41 22.47 17.63
CA CYS A 680 -11.51 21.89 18.42
C CYS A 680 -11.28 22.02 19.94
N GLY A 681 -10.23 22.72 20.38
CA GLY A 681 -9.83 22.82 21.78
C GLY A 681 -9.37 21.47 22.36
N LEU A 682 -8.87 20.58 21.51
CA LEU A 682 -8.39 19.24 21.87
C LEU A 682 -6.89 19.12 21.60
N ALA A 683 -6.24 18.20 22.30
CA ALA A 683 -4.85 17.87 22.06
C ALA A 683 -4.67 16.35 22.08
N LEU A 684 -3.99 15.82 21.07
CA LEU A 684 -3.55 14.43 21.07
C LEU A 684 -2.27 14.30 21.91
N LYS A 685 -2.32 13.48 22.96
CA LYS A 685 -1.18 13.15 23.84
C LYS A 685 -0.11 12.32 23.09
N GLY A 686 0.92 11.85 23.82
CA GLY A 686 1.93 10.95 23.26
C GLY A 686 3.10 11.60 22.48
N GLY A 687 3.30 12.93 22.62
CA GLY A 687 4.51 13.59 22.09
C GLY A 687 4.70 13.43 20.57
N MET A 688 5.92 13.27 20.05
CA MET A 688 6.12 13.17 18.59
C MET A 688 5.68 11.83 17.97
N LYS A 689 5.41 10.81 18.78
CA LYS A 689 5.01 9.47 18.34
C LYS A 689 3.86 8.95 19.23
N PRO A 690 2.63 9.43 19.01
CA PRO A 690 1.48 8.97 19.77
C PRO A 690 1.24 7.47 19.58
N THR A 691 0.90 6.79 20.66
CA THR A 691 0.55 5.38 20.71
C THR A 691 -0.94 5.18 20.41
N SER A 692 -1.35 3.95 20.09
CA SER A 692 -2.77 3.60 19.92
C SER A 692 -3.61 3.96 21.15
N THR A 693 -3.05 3.83 22.35
CA THR A 693 -3.68 4.22 23.61
C THR A 693 -3.96 5.71 23.68
N ASP A 694 -3.08 6.57 23.16
CA ASP A 694 -3.32 8.02 23.10
C ASP A 694 -4.52 8.35 22.19
N TYR A 695 -4.67 7.63 21.08
CA TYR A 695 -5.82 7.77 20.18
C TYR A 695 -7.12 7.25 20.82
N ALA A 696 -7.06 6.10 21.51
CA ALA A 696 -8.21 5.55 22.22
C ALA A 696 -8.69 6.50 23.34
N GLN A 697 -7.76 7.09 24.11
CA GLN A 697 -8.07 8.09 25.13
C GLN A 697 -8.73 9.34 24.53
N LEU A 698 -8.26 9.80 23.35
CA LEU A 698 -8.87 10.91 22.65
C LEU A 698 -10.31 10.58 22.24
N LEU A 699 -10.57 9.38 21.69
CA LEU A 699 -11.91 8.94 21.31
C LEU A 699 -12.86 8.89 22.50
N GLU A 700 -12.43 8.36 23.64
CA GLU A 700 -13.26 8.36 24.86
C GLU A 700 -13.54 9.78 25.36
N GLN A 701 -12.56 10.69 25.27
CA GLN A 701 -12.76 12.09 25.64
C GLN A 701 -13.80 12.79 24.75
N VAL A 702 -13.95 12.37 23.49
CA VAL A 702 -14.85 13.04 22.52
C VAL A 702 -16.21 12.36 22.36
N ARG A 703 -16.44 11.18 22.97
CA ARG A 703 -17.64 10.34 22.77
C ARG A 703 -18.98 11.04 23.07
N GLY A 704 -18.98 12.06 23.92
CA GLY A 704 -20.17 12.86 24.24
C GLY A 704 -20.28 14.20 23.51
N ARG A 705 -19.38 14.50 22.56
CA ARG A 705 -19.38 15.80 21.85
C ARG A 705 -20.27 15.77 20.62
N LEU A 706 -20.90 16.91 20.32
CA LEU A 706 -21.69 17.11 19.09
C LEU A 706 -20.88 16.85 17.81
N ASN A 707 -19.57 17.09 17.84
CA ASN A 707 -18.66 16.87 16.72
C ASN A 707 -17.86 15.54 16.79
N TYR A 708 -18.37 14.54 17.52
CA TYR A 708 -17.73 13.23 17.66
C TYR A 708 -17.42 12.57 16.31
N GLU A 709 -18.42 12.44 15.43
CA GLU A 709 -18.30 11.78 14.12
C GLU A 709 -17.25 12.45 13.22
N LEU A 710 -17.19 13.78 13.26
CA LEU A 710 -16.18 14.57 12.56
C LEU A 710 -14.77 14.22 13.05
N ILE A 711 -14.57 14.21 14.37
CA ILE A 711 -13.26 13.92 14.97
C ILE A 711 -12.86 12.47 14.67
N GLN A 712 -13.80 11.52 14.76
CA GLN A 712 -13.59 10.11 14.43
C GLN A 712 -13.18 9.95 12.96
N THR A 713 -13.85 10.65 12.04
CA THR A 713 -13.53 10.63 10.61
C THR A 713 -12.13 11.18 10.33
N MET A 714 -11.78 12.32 10.94
CA MET A 714 -10.45 12.92 10.78
C MET A 714 -9.35 12.04 11.39
N LEU A 715 -9.65 11.35 12.49
CA LEU A 715 -8.76 10.38 13.10
C LEU A 715 -8.52 9.20 12.16
N LEU A 716 -9.58 8.59 11.62
CA LEU A 716 -9.49 7.49 10.64
C LEU A 716 -8.66 7.89 9.41
N ARG A 717 -8.88 9.09 8.86
CA ARG A 717 -8.11 9.61 7.72
C ARG A 717 -6.63 9.82 8.03
N SER A 718 -6.29 10.07 9.30
CA SER A 718 -4.91 10.23 9.74
C SER A 718 -4.14 8.90 9.79
N LEU A 719 -4.84 7.77 9.89
CA LEU A 719 -4.23 6.45 9.95
C LEU A 719 -3.65 6.02 8.59
N SER A 720 -2.71 5.07 8.65
CA SER A 720 -2.17 4.41 7.47
C SER A 720 -3.09 3.28 7.04
N GLN A 721 -2.99 2.82 5.79
CA GLN A 721 -3.69 1.61 5.37
C GLN A 721 -2.94 0.38 5.91
N ALA A 722 -3.66 -0.66 6.30
CA ALA A 722 -3.06 -1.94 6.66
C ALA A 722 -2.66 -2.71 5.39
N VAL A 723 -1.56 -3.44 5.43
CA VAL A 723 -1.00 -4.18 4.29
C VAL A 723 -0.45 -5.53 4.74
N TYR A 724 -0.21 -6.43 3.79
CA TYR A 724 0.53 -7.66 4.00
C TYR A 724 2.02 -7.41 3.75
N ASP A 725 2.87 -7.77 4.72
CA ASP A 725 4.32 -7.59 4.63
C ASP A 725 5.04 -8.76 5.31
N ALA A 726 6.25 -9.07 4.85
CA ALA A 726 7.11 -10.08 5.47
C ALA A 726 7.76 -9.56 6.77
N ASP A 727 7.97 -8.24 6.86
CA ASP A 727 8.51 -7.60 8.06
C ASP A 727 7.39 -7.27 9.05
N ASN A 728 7.48 -7.84 10.26
CA ASN A 728 6.54 -7.50 11.33
C ASN A 728 6.91 -6.14 11.98
N ILE A 729 6.09 -5.12 11.74
CA ILE A 729 6.18 -3.81 12.41
C ILE A 729 5.02 -3.57 13.40
N GLY A 730 4.20 -4.59 13.66
CA GLY A 730 2.99 -4.52 14.45
C GLY A 730 1.78 -3.92 13.74
N HIS A 731 0.66 -3.89 14.46
CA HIS A 731 -0.63 -3.42 13.97
C HIS A 731 -1.17 -2.28 14.85
N PHE A 732 -0.93 -1.04 14.44
CA PHE A 732 -1.25 0.17 15.21
C PHE A 732 -2.72 0.25 15.64
N GLY A 733 -3.66 0.05 14.72
CA GLY A 733 -5.09 0.16 15.01
C GLY A 733 -5.62 -0.85 16.04
N LEU A 734 -4.99 -2.04 16.12
CA LEU A 734 -5.40 -3.11 17.05
C LEU A 734 -4.56 -3.10 18.35
N ALA A 735 -3.57 -2.22 18.44
CA ALA A 735 -2.60 -2.16 19.53
C ALA A 735 -1.90 -3.52 19.75
N LEU A 736 -1.46 -4.18 18.68
CA LEU A 736 -0.79 -5.49 18.72
C LEU A 736 0.63 -5.38 18.18
N GLY A 737 1.57 -6.05 18.86
CA GLY A 737 2.95 -6.17 18.38
C GLY A 737 3.10 -7.16 17.22
N GLU A 738 2.23 -8.15 17.14
CA GLU A 738 2.31 -9.29 16.21
C GLU A 738 0.88 -9.62 15.77
N TYR A 739 0.62 -9.61 14.46
CA TYR A 739 -0.71 -9.94 13.91
C TYR A 739 -0.59 -10.46 12.48
N ALA A 740 -1.28 -11.56 12.17
CA ALA A 740 -1.30 -12.18 10.85
C ALA A 740 -2.68 -12.79 10.58
N HIS A 741 -3.17 -12.72 9.34
CA HIS A 741 -4.45 -13.33 8.99
C HIS A 741 -4.29 -14.84 8.77
N PHE A 742 -5.01 -15.63 9.57
CA PHE A 742 -5.01 -17.10 9.59
C PHE A 742 -6.39 -17.71 9.29
N THR A 743 -7.46 -16.98 9.62
CA THR A 743 -8.80 -17.53 9.82
C THR A 743 -9.70 -17.56 8.58
N SER A 744 -9.22 -17.18 7.40
CA SER A 744 -10.05 -17.19 6.18
C SER A 744 -9.30 -17.64 4.91
N PRO A 745 -8.70 -18.85 4.90
CA PRO A 745 -7.94 -19.36 3.77
C PRO A 745 -8.78 -19.71 2.54
N ILE A 746 -10.11 -19.82 2.64
CA ILE A 746 -10.98 -20.03 1.45
C ILE A 746 -10.99 -18.77 0.57
N ARG A 747 -10.90 -17.59 1.17
CA ARG A 747 -11.09 -16.29 0.51
C ARG A 747 -9.88 -15.36 0.55
N ARG A 748 -8.79 -15.73 1.22
CA ARG A 748 -7.54 -14.95 1.30
C ARG A 748 -6.32 -15.85 1.10
N TYR A 749 -5.50 -15.51 0.10
CA TYR A 749 -4.27 -16.24 -0.18
C TYR A 749 -3.21 -16.12 0.93
N PRO A 750 -3.04 -14.98 1.64
CA PRO A 750 -2.14 -14.89 2.80
C PRO A 750 -2.42 -15.93 3.87
N ASP A 751 -3.68 -16.13 4.25
CA ASP A 751 -4.10 -17.16 5.21
C ASP A 751 -3.73 -18.57 4.71
N LEU A 752 -3.91 -18.85 3.41
CA LEU A 752 -3.49 -20.10 2.80
C LEU A 752 -1.97 -20.33 2.92
N THR A 753 -1.16 -19.29 2.70
CA THR A 753 0.30 -19.38 2.89
C THR A 753 0.68 -19.60 4.35
N LEU A 754 -0.04 -18.98 5.29
CA LEU A 754 0.19 -19.13 6.71
C LEU A 754 -0.14 -20.56 7.20
N HIS A 755 -1.22 -21.16 6.69
CA HIS A 755 -1.54 -22.57 6.94
C HIS A 755 -0.41 -23.50 6.47
N ARG A 756 0.19 -23.21 5.30
CA ARG A 756 1.31 -23.98 4.77
C ARG A 756 2.54 -23.89 5.68
N SER A 757 2.89 -22.68 6.12
CA SER A 757 4.02 -22.46 7.03
C SER A 757 3.79 -23.14 8.39
N ILE A 758 2.58 -23.04 8.95
CA ILE A 758 2.22 -23.73 10.21
C ILE A 758 2.39 -25.25 10.08
N LYS A 759 1.85 -25.86 9.02
CA LYS A 759 2.00 -27.31 8.79
C LYS A 759 3.45 -27.74 8.60
N TYR A 760 4.24 -26.94 7.89
CA TYR A 760 5.67 -27.17 7.75
C TYR A 760 6.37 -27.18 9.11
N LEU A 761 6.09 -26.19 9.96
CA LEU A 761 6.68 -26.13 11.31
C LEU A 761 6.26 -27.31 12.18
N LEU A 762 4.99 -27.74 12.12
CA LEU A 762 4.51 -28.91 12.85
C LEU A 762 5.22 -30.21 12.41
N SER A 763 5.43 -30.41 11.11
CA SER A 763 6.19 -31.55 10.56
C SER A 763 7.69 -31.46 10.91
N LYS A 764 8.27 -30.26 10.88
CA LYS A 764 9.67 -30.03 11.28
C LYS A 764 9.91 -30.38 12.75
N GLN A 765 8.96 -30.09 13.64
CA GLN A 765 9.02 -30.49 15.05
C GLN A 765 9.02 -32.03 15.22
N GLN A 766 8.41 -32.77 14.28
CA GLN A 766 8.44 -34.23 14.23
C GLN A 766 9.71 -34.81 13.55
N ARG A 767 10.73 -33.95 13.32
CA ARG A 767 12.04 -34.27 12.71
C ARG A 767 11.97 -34.64 11.22
N GLU A 768 10.94 -34.21 10.52
CA GLU A 768 10.88 -34.28 9.07
C GLU A 768 11.48 -33.00 8.46
N ASN A 769 12.62 -33.11 7.79
CA ASN A 769 13.33 -31.95 7.23
C ASN A 769 13.04 -31.78 5.72
N ARG A 770 11.76 -31.78 5.35
CA ARG A 770 11.30 -31.60 3.96
C ARG A 770 10.75 -30.20 3.76
N LYS A 771 10.97 -29.63 2.56
CA LYS A 771 10.41 -28.31 2.19
C LYS A 771 8.88 -28.31 2.09
N ALA A 772 8.29 -29.46 1.77
CA ALA A 772 6.84 -29.65 1.66
C ALA A 772 6.39 -30.88 2.48
N THR A 773 5.17 -30.83 3.02
CA THR A 773 4.58 -31.93 3.81
C THR A 773 3.47 -32.65 3.02
N ASP A 774 3.21 -33.90 3.38
CA ASP A 774 2.20 -34.73 2.72
C ASP A 774 0.78 -34.19 2.88
N THR A 775 0.53 -33.36 3.89
CA THR A 775 -0.76 -32.71 4.16
C THR A 775 -0.84 -31.26 3.65
N GLY A 776 0.15 -30.80 2.90
CA GLY A 776 0.11 -29.50 2.20
C GLY A 776 0.88 -28.37 2.89
N GLY A 777 1.72 -28.66 3.88
CA GLY A 777 2.67 -27.70 4.44
C GLY A 777 3.79 -27.34 3.46
N TYR A 778 4.30 -26.12 3.56
CA TYR A 778 5.36 -25.62 2.68
C TYR A 778 6.19 -24.52 3.36
N HIS A 779 7.51 -24.58 3.20
CA HIS A 779 8.45 -23.55 3.63
C HIS A 779 8.70 -22.53 2.51
N TYR A 780 8.51 -21.25 2.81
CA TYR A 780 8.79 -20.13 1.92
C TYR A 780 10.07 -19.41 2.33
N SER A 781 10.80 -18.90 1.34
CA SER A 781 11.90 -17.98 1.60
C SER A 781 11.38 -16.56 1.90
N PHE A 782 12.21 -15.75 2.55
CA PHE A 782 11.88 -14.35 2.83
C PHE A 782 11.62 -13.55 1.55
N GLU A 783 12.42 -13.76 0.49
CA GLU A 783 12.22 -13.10 -0.81
C GLU A 783 10.90 -13.47 -1.48
N GLU A 784 10.46 -14.73 -1.34
CA GLU A 784 9.14 -15.16 -1.81
C GLU A 784 8.03 -14.43 -1.03
N MET A 785 8.19 -14.30 0.29
CA MET A 785 7.22 -13.60 1.15
C MET A 785 7.13 -12.09 0.85
N VAL A 786 8.24 -11.41 0.56
CA VAL A 786 8.21 -10.00 0.15
C VAL A 786 7.36 -9.81 -1.12
N ARG A 787 7.60 -10.63 -2.15
CA ARG A 787 6.82 -10.58 -3.41
C ARG A 787 5.34 -10.94 -3.19
N LEU A 788 5.07 -11.89 -2.30
CA LEU A 788 3.72 -12.27 -1.92
C LEU A 788 2.99 -11.14 -1.18
N GLY A 789 3.67 -10.41 -0.30
CA GLY A 789 3.11 -9.28 0.44
C GLY A 789 2.66 -8.15 -0.48
N ASP A 790 3.53 -7.75 -1.42
CA ASP A 790 3.22 -6.75 -2.44
C ASP A 790 2.01 -7.16 -3.28
N HIS A 791 2.00 -8.40 -3.78
CA HIS A 791 0.93 -8.92 -4.63
C HIS A 791 -0.41 -9.04 -3.87
N CYS A 792 -0.41 -9.59 -2.66
CA CYS A 792 -1.64 -9.75 -1.87
C CYS A 792 -2.22 -8.39 -1.46
N SER A 793 -1.38 -7.42 -1.12
CA SER A 793 -1.81 -6.06 -0.81
C SER A 793 -2.36 -5.32 -2.04
N LEU A 794 -1.78 -5.56 -3.22
CA LEU A 794 -2.27 -5.01 -4.49
C LEU A 794 -3.65 -5.58 -4.85
N THR A 795 -3.81 -6.91 -4.74
CA THR A 795 -5.05 -7.60 -5.08
C THR A 795 -6.21 -7.26 -4.13
N GLU A 796 -5.91 -7.04 -2.85
CA GLU A 796 -6.87 -6.51 -1.87
C GLU A 796 -7.39 -5.12 -2.30
N ARG A 797 -6.48 -4.17 -2.58
CA ARG A 797 -6.87 -2.83 -3.04
C ARG A 797 -7.68 -2.85 -4.34
N ARG A 798 -7.28 -3.69 -5.29
CA ARG A 798 -8.00 -3.90 -6.55
C ARG A 798 -9.45 -4.36 -6.31
N ALA A 799 -9.66 -5.26 -5.36
CA ALA A 799 -10.99 -5.74 -5.00
C ALA A 799 -11.83 -4.64 -4.34
N ASP A 800 -11.25 -3.89 -3.39
CA ASP A 800 -11.94 -2.79 -2.71
C ASP A 800 -12.34 -1.67 -3.68
N ASP A 801 -11.46 -1.30 -4.61
CA ASP A 801 -11.75 -0.25 -5.58
C ASP A 801 -12.84 -0.67 -6.58
N ALA A 802 -12.83 -1.93 -7.04
CA ALA A 802 -13.87 -2.45 -7.93
C ALA A 802 -15.24 -2.57 -7.25
N THR A 803 -15.27 -3.04 -6.00
CA THR A 803 -16.53 -3.16 -5.23
C THR A 803 -17.10 -1.80 -4.87
N ARG A 804 -16.25 -0.82 -4.52
CA ARG A 804 -16.66 0.57 -4.32
C ARG A 804 -17.25 1.17 -5.60
N GLU A 805 -16.62 0.96 -6.75
CA GLU A 805 -17.11 1.47 -8.03
C GLU A 805 -18.52 0.96 -8.38
N VAL A 806 -18.78 -0.33 -8.14
CA VAL A 806 -20.12 -0.93 -8.30
C VAL A 806 -21.11 -0.36 -7.30
N ALA A 807 -20.71 -0.24 -6.03
CA ALA A 807 -21.57 0.35 -5.00
C ALA A 807 -21.94 1.80 -5.32
N ASP A 808 -20.99 2.62 -5.79
CA ASP A 808 -21.22 4.00 -6.18
C ASP A 808 -22.17 4.10 -7.39
N TRP A 809 -22.02 3.21 -8.37
CA TRP A 809 -22.94 3.13 -9.51
C TRP A 809 -24.37 2.76 -9.07
N LEU A 810 -24.52 1.73 -8.23
CA LEU A 810 -25.83 1.29 -7.74
C LEU A 810 -26.50 2.36 -6.87
N LYS A 811 -25.72 3.09 -6.05
CA LYS A 811 -26.20 4.25 -5.30
C LYS A 811 -26.69 5.36 -6.24
N CYS A 812 -25.97 5.62 -7.33
CA CYS A 812 -26.42 6.58 -8.33
C CYS A 812 -27.72 6.12 -9.00
N GLU A 813 -27.83 4.85 -9.42
CA GLU A 813 -29.07 4.29 -9.99
C GLU A 813 -30.25 4.48 -9.03
N TYR A 814 -30.06 4.15 -7.75
CA TYR A 814 -31.07 4.36 -6.71
C TYR A 814 -31.49 5.84 -6.59
N MET A 815 -30.54 6.77 -6.62
CA MET A 815 -30.84 8.21 -6.51
C MET A 815 -31.58 8.81 -7.71
N GLN A 816 -31.65 8.13 -8.86
CA GLN A 816 -32.37 8.65 -10.03
C GLN A 816 -33.87 8.84 -9.74
N ASP A 817 -34.46 7.94 -8.97
CA ASP A 817 -35.86 7.99 -8.58
C ASP A 817 -36.14 9.06 -7.50
N HIS A 818 -35.08 9.63 -6.90
CA HIS A 818 -35.13 10.62 -5.83
C HIS A 818 -34.74 12.04 -6.30
N VAL A 819 -34.62 12.29 -7.60
CA VAL A 819 -34.34 13.62 -8.14
C VAL A 819 -35.45 14.60 -7.77
N GLY A 820 -35.10 15.74 -7.20
CA GLY A 820 -36.00 16.76 -6.69
C GLY A 820 -36.38 16.60 -5.21
N GLU A 821 -36.09 15.46 -4.58
CA GLU A 821 -36.37 15.22 -3.17
C GLU A 821 -35.34 15.88 -2.24
N GLU A 822 -35.73 16.14 -1.00
CA GLU A 822 -34.91 16.79 0.01
C GLU A 822 -34.41 15.79 1.05
N PHE A 823 -33.12 15.84 1.34
CA PHE A 823 -32.48 14.97 2.32
C PHE A 823 -31.71 15.77 3.36
N LYS A 824 -31.55 15.15 4.53
CA LYS A 824 -30.56 15.59 5.51
C LYS A 824 -29.25 14.86 5.23
N GLY A 825 -28.15 15.54 5.50
CA GLY A 825 -26.84 14.94 5.38
C GLY A 825 -25.79 15.72 6.12
N ILE A 826 -24.59 15.16 6.10
CA ILE A 826 -23.41 15.68 6.78
C ILE A 826 -22.34 15.96 5.72
N ILE A 827 -21.69 17.12 5.79
CA ILE A 827 -20.56 17.40 4.90
C ILE A 827 -19.44 16.39 5.18
N SER A 828 -19.19 15.48 4.22
CA SER A 828 -18.22 14.39 4.32
C SER A 828 -16.85 14.75 3.74
N SER A 829 -16.77 15.75 2.87
CA SER A 829 -15.49 16.31 2.38
C SER A 829 -15.67 17.74 1.90
N VAL A 830 -14.60 18.54 1.98
CA VAL A 830 -14.56 19.92 1.49
C VAL A 830 -13.40 20.06 0.52
N THR A 831 -13.68 20.63 -0.65
CA THR A 831 -12.70 20.87 -1.70
C THR A 831 -12.78 22.31 -2.21
N GLY A 832 -11.80 22.75 -3.00
CA GLY A 832 -11.81 24.08 -3.60
C GLY A 832 -12.96 24.35 -4.58
N PHE A 833 -13.58 23.30 -5.12
CA PHE A 833 -14.65 23.41 -6.12
C PHE A 833 -16.03 23.05 -5.56
N GLY A 834 -16.14 22.66 -4.28
CA GLY A 834 -17.42 22.28 -3.70
C GLY A 834 -17.33 21.46 -2.42
N LEU A 835 -18.50 21.02 -1.96
CA LEU A 835 -18.71 20.25 -0.74
C LEU A 835 -19.27 18.88 -1.11
N PHE A 836 -18.71 17.81 -0.56
CA PHE A 836 -19.36 16.50 -0.62
C PHE A 836 -20.24 16.33 0.62
N VAL A 837 -21.49 15.97 0.40
CA VAL A 837 -22.48 15.75 1.45
C VAL A 837 -22.86 14.27 1.44
N ARG A 838 -22.79 13.63 2.60
CA ARG A 838 -23.26 12.27 2.82
C ARG A 838 -24.68 12.30 3.36
N LEU A 839 -25.60 11.60 2.72
CA LEU A 839 -26.98 11.50 3.18
C LEU A 839 -27.08 10.62 4.43
N ASP A 840 -27.89 11.07 5.38
CA ASP A 840 -28.23 10.31 6.58
C ASP A 840 -28.93 9.01 6.17
N ASP A 841 -28.67 7.91 6.90
CA ASP A 841 -29.20 6.54 6.70
C ASP A 841 -28.81 5.82 5.39
N LEU A 842 -28.67 6.54 4.27
CA LEU A 842 -28.35 5.98 2.95
C LEU A 842 -26.84 5.84 2.71
N LEU A 843 -26.01 6.62 3.41
CA LEU A 843 -24.56 6.71 3.21
C LEU A 843 -24.15 6.93 1.73
N ILE A 844 -24.95 7.72 1.01
CA ILE A 844 -24.68 8.15 -0.37
C ILE A 844 -24.00 9.52 -0.31
N ASP A 845 -22.85 9.64 -0.98
CA ASP A 845 -22.13 10.92 -1.11
C ASP A 845 -22.55 11.60 -2.43
N GLY A 846 -22.82 12.91 -2.38
CA GLY A 846 -23.06 13.73 -3.56
C GLY A 846 -22.40 15.10 -3.46
N LEU A 847 -22.24 15.77 -4.60
CA LEU A 847 -21.49 17.02 -4.74
C LEU A 847 -22.42 18.23 -4.73
N VAL A 848 -22.20 19.14 -3.80
CA VAL A 848 -22.67 20.53 -3.88
C VAL A 848 -21.55 21.34 -4.52
N HIS A 849 -21.72 21.71 -5.79
CA HIS A 849 -20.72 22.49 -6.50
C HIS A 849 -20.68 23.94 -5.96
N ILE A 850 -19.51 24.57 -5.95
CA ILE A 850 -19.34 25.95 -5.44
C ILE A 850 -20.26 26.96 -6.15
N SER A 851 -20.62 26.71 -7.42
CA SER A 851 -21.49 27.60 -8.19
C SER A 851 -22.97 27.52 -7.80
N THR A 852 -23.39 26.48 -7.08
CA THR A 852 -24.76 26.34 -6.58
C THR A 852 -24.92 26.90 -5.16
N LEU A 853 -23.81 27.32 -4.54
CA LEU A 853 -23.85 28.05 -3.28
C LEU A 853 -24.28 29.51 -3.54
N ASP A 854 -24.61 30.22 -2.46
CA ASP A 854 -24.93 31.64 -2.52
C ASP A 854 -23.80 32.44 -3.21
N ASN A 855 -24.16 33.51 -3.91
CA ASN A 855 -23.23 34.28 -4.72
C ASN A 855 -22.19 35.01 -3.83
N ASP A 856 -21.01 34.40 -3.67
CA ASP A 856 -19.88 34.92 -2.91
C ASP A 856 -18.56 34.37 -3.46
N TYR A 857 -17.45 35.00 -3.06
CA TYR A 857 -16.11 34.46 -3.30
C TYR A 857 -15.76 33.51 -2.16
N TYR A 858 -15.66 32.22 -2.46
CA TYR A 858 -15.32 31.23 -1.44
C TYR A 858 -13.83 30.90 -1.45
N GLN A 859 -13.21 31.04 -0.28
CA GLN A 859 -11.83 30.64 -0.04
C GLN A 859 -11.80 29.25 0.62
N PHE A 860 -11.07 28.31 0.00
CA PHE A 860 -10.84 27.00 0.57
C PHE A 860 -9.63 26.99 1.51
N ASP A 861 -9.85 26.54 2.74
CA ASP A 861 -8.81 26.32 3.73
C ASP A 861 -8.55 24.79 3.85
N PRO A 862 -7.49 24.26 3.22
CA PRO A 862 -7.24 22.82 3.18
C PRO A 862 -6.86 22.23 4.54
N THR A 863 -6.21 23.03 5.40
CA THR A 863 -5.77 22.59 6.73
C THR A 863 -6.96 22.38 7.65
N LYS A 864 -7.97 23.26 7.53
CA LYS A 864 -9.17 23.25 8.37
C LYS A 864 -10.36 22.57 7.72
N GLN A 865 -10.18 22.08 6.48
CA GLN A 865 -11.22 21.45 5.65
C GLN A 865 -12.53 22.24 5.67
N ARG A 866 -12.44 23.52 5.33
CA ARG A 866 -13.59 24.44 5.29
C ARG A 866 -13.56 25.38 4.11
N LEU A 867 -14.73 25.82 3.71
CA LEU A 867 -14.96 26.77 2.62
C LEU A 867 -15.57 28.04 3.24
N ILE A 868 -14.95 29.21 3.05
CA ILE A 868 -15.37 30.46 3.70
C ILE A 868 -15.75 31.48 2.64
N GLY A 869 -16.97 32.01 2.72
CA GLY A 869 -17.40 33.15 1.91
C GLY A 869 -16.70 34.44 2.36
N GLU A 870 -16.09 35.16 1.42
CA GLU A 870 -15.33 36.38 1.70
C GLU A 870 -16.24 37.50 2.21
N ASN A 871 -17.40 37.68 1.58
CA ASN A 871 -18.36 38.74 1.93
C ASN A 871 -19.38 38.28 2.96
N SER A 872 -19.99 37.11 2.75
CA SER A 872 -21.04 36.56 3.61
C SER A 872 -20.49 36.07 4.94
N ARG A 873 -19.19 35.74 5.01
CA ARG A 873 -18.53 35.05 6.13
C ARG A 873 -19.15 33.69 6.47
N VAL A 874 -20.08 33.19 5.65
CA VAL A 874 -20.64 31.85 5.80
C VAL A 874 -19.51 30.85 5.64
N THR A 875 -19.45 29.87 6.55
CA THR A 875 -18.39 28.87 6.55
C THR A 875 -19.02 27.48 6.42
N TYR A 876 -18.60 26.69 5.46
CA TYR A 876 -19.00 25.28 5.35
C TYR A 876 -17.83 24.42 5.80
N ARG A 877 -18.04 23.56 6.80
CA ARG A 877 -16.99 22.75 7.41
C ARG A 877 -17.33 21.28 7.25
N LEU A 878 -16.29 20.45 7.23
CA LEU A 878 -16.45 19.02 7.41
C LEU A 878 -17.27 18.76 8.69
N GLY A 879 -18.28 17.89 8.61
CA GLY A 879 -19.14 17.50 9.73
C GLY A 879 -20.37 18.37 9.94
N ASP A 880 -20.53 19.49 9.23
CA ASP A 880 -21.73 20.32 9.35
C ASP A 880 -22.97 19.54 8.85
N LYS A 881 -24.08 19.66 9.59
CA LYS A 881 -25.38 19.12 9.20
C LYS A 881 -26.07 20.07 8.25
N VAL A 882 -26.41 19.57 7.07
CA VAL A 882 -27.00 20.35 6.00
C VAL A 882 -28.29 19.70 5.49
N LYS A 883 -29.16 20.54 4.94
CA LYS A 883 -30.31 20.07 4.15
C LYS A 883 -30.02 20.33 2.68
N ILE A 884 -30.14 19.29 1.88
CA ILE A 884 -29.87 19.33 0.43
C ILE A 884 -31.12 18.94 -0.35
N ARG A 885 -31.12 19.28 -1.64
CA ARG A 885 -32.02 18.72 -2.64
C ARG A 885 -31.19 17.99 -3.70
N VAL A 886 -31.68 16.85 -4.16
CA VAL A 886 -31.09 16.14 -5.30
C VAL A 886 -31.43 16.90 -6.58
N GLU A 887 -30.42 17.41 -7.28
CA GLU A 887 -30.63 18.21 -8.49
C GLU A 887 -30.53 17.34 -9.74
N ALA A 888 -29.47 16.52 -9.82
CA ALA A 888 -29.23 15.66 -10.95
C ALA A 888 -28.43 14.41 -10.55
N VAL A 889 -28.56 13.36 -11.35
CA VAL A 889 -27.77 12.13 -11.23
C VAL A 889 -27.13 11.82 -12.57
N ASN A 890 -25.82 11.64 -12.57
CA ASN A 890 -25.06 11.26 -13.75
C ASN A 890 -24.48 9.85 -13.57
N LEU A 891 -25.15 8.85 -14.16
CA LEU A 891 -24.71 7.45 -14.12
C LEU A 891 -23.35 7.23 -14.79
N ALA A 892 -23.06 7.94 -15.88
CA ALA A 892 -21.80 7.78 -16.60
C ALA A 892 -20.60 8.26 -15.78
N GLN A 893 -20.80 9.29 -14.95
CA GLN A 893 -19.77 9.81 -14.05
C GLN A 893 -19.83 9.21 -12.65
N LYS A 894 -20.86 8.40 -12.34
CA LYS A 894 -21.13 7.84 -11.01
C LYS A 894 -21.20 8.97 -9.97
N GLN A 895 -21.90 10.05 -10.31
CA GLN A 895 -21.99 11.28 -9.53
C GLN A 895 -23.44 11.70 -9.30
N VAL A 896 -23.71 12.18 -8.10
CA VAL A 896 -24.98 12.79 -7.71
C VAL A 896 -24.72 14.25 -7.38
N ASP A 897 -25.46 15.15 -8.01
CA ASP A 897 -25.36 16.60 -7.79
C ASP A 897 -26.44 17.07 -6.82
N PHE A 898 -26.03 17.87 -5.86
CA PHE A 898 -26.87 18.41 -4.81
C PHE A 898 -26.90 19.93 -4.86
N VAL A 899 -28.05 20.49 -4.47
CA VAL A 899 -28.18 21.92 -4.15
C VAL A 899 -28.40 22.07 -2.66
N LEU A 900 -27.69 23.02 -2.07
CA LEU A 900 -27.82 23.34 -0.64
C LEU A 900 -29.08 24.17 -0.41
N LEU A 901 -29.96 23.73 0.50
CA LEU A 901 -31.18 24.47 0.85
C LEU A 901 -31.03 25.29 2.12
N SER A 902 -30.37 24.71 3.12
CA SER A 902 -30.12 25.38 4.40
C SER A 902 -28.95 24.72 5.10
N ASN A 903 -28.11 25.53 5.74
CA ASN A 903 -27.11 25.06 6.69
C ASN A 903 -27.67 25.20 8.11
N GLN A 904 -27.78 24.10 8.85
CA GLN A 904 -28.18 24.18 10.27
C GLN A 904 -26.93 24.52 11.09
N TYR A 905 -26.67 25.82 11.22
CA TYR A 905 -25.63 26.33 12.11
C TYR A 905 -26.15 26.38 13.56
N GLU A 906 -25.94 25.32 14.34
CA GLU A 906 -26.02 25.42 15.81
C GLU A 906 -24.63 25.76 16.38
N PHE A 907 -24.41 27.05 16.64
CA PHE A 907 -23.29 27.52 17.46
C PHE A 907 -23.81 27.70 18.89
N ASP A 908 -23.66 26.68 19.74
CA ASP A 908 -23.88 26.84 21.17
C ASP A 908 -22.57 27.31 21.84
N CYS A 909 -22.50 28.60 22.11
CA CYS A 909 -21.52 29.22 22.98
C CYS A 909 -21.90 29.00 24.45
N ILE A 910 -21.91 27.76 24.92
CA ILE A 910 -22.07 27.42 26.34
C ILE A 910 -20.85 26.61 26.81
N ASP A 911 -19.71 27.29 26.99
CA ASP A 911 -18.67 26.78 27.91
C ASP A 911 -17.65 27.82 28.43
N LYS A 912 -17.88 29.12 28.18
CA LYS A 912 -17.06 30.20 28.77
C LYS A 912 -17.75 30.99 29.90
N LEU A 913 -18.97 30.60 30.31
CA LEU A 913 -19.67 31.20 31.46
C LEU A 913 -19.62 30.35 32.75
N ALA A 914 -19.03 29.15 32.72
CA ALA A 914 -18.92 28.26 33.90
C ALA A 914 -17.56 28.34 34.64
N LYS A 915 -16.74 29.37 34.37
CA LYS A 915 -15.54 29.69 35.16
C LYS A 915 -15.54 31.17 35.55
N GLY A 916 -16.52 31.54 36.37
CA GLY A 916 -16.67 32.92 36.81
C GLY A 916 -17.49 33.09 38.10
N GLN A 917 -17.60 32.08 38.96
CA GLN A 917 -18.21 32.26 40.29
C GLN A 917 -17.50 31.40 41.34
N ALA A 918 -16.41 31.94 41.89
CA ALA A 918 -15.95 31.63 43.24
C ALA A 918 -14.96 32.72 43.68
N THR A 919 -15.49 33.79 44.29
CA THR A 919 -14.91 34.61 45.39
C THR A 919 -15.55 35.99 45.41
N GLN A 920 -16.76 36.11 45.97
CA GLN A 920 -17.22 37.38 46.53
C GLN A 920 -16.98 37.36 48.04
N LYS A 921 -15.84 37.91 48.46
CA LYS A 921 -15.65 38.39 49.83
C LYS A 921 -16.33 39.75 49.96
N ILE A 922 -17.15 39.83 51.00
CA ILE A 922 -17.85 41.00 51.52
C ILE A 922 -16.87 42.15 51.74
N PHE A 923 -17.12 43.29 51.10
CA PHE A 923 -16.68 44.60 51.60
C PHE A 923 -17.74 45.65 51.25
N HIS A 924 -18.48 46.09 52.27
CA HIS A 924 -19.31 47.28 52.22
C HIS A 924 -18.44 48.53 52.00
N LYS A 925 -18.76 49.32 50.97
CA LYS A 925 -18.71 50.80 51.02
C LYS A 925 -19.58 51.39 49.90
N THR A 926 -20.61 52.11 50.32
CA THR A 926 -21.60 52.90 49.58
C THR A 926 -21.02 53.81 48.49
N PRO A 927 -21.65 53.91 47.30
CA PRO A 927 -21.50 55.02 46.39
C PRO A 927 -22.72 55.96 46.40
N ARG A 928 -22.41 57.26 46.34
CA ARG A 928 -23.34 58.40 46.29
C ARG A 928 -24.15 58.44 44.99
N THR A 929 -25.42 58.79 45.14
CA THR A 929 -26.39 59.18 44.10
C THR A 929 -25.96 60.47 43.39
N PHE A 930 -26.04 60.50 42.06
CA PHE A 930 -26.19 61.75 41.29
C PHE A 930 -27.14 61.50 40.10
N GLN A 931 -28.28 62.19 40.14
CA GLN A 931 -29.26 62.32 39.06
C GLN A 931 -28.77 63.36 38.04
N ILE A 932 -29.12 63.17 36.76
CA ILE A 932 -28.97 64.19 35.72
C ILE A 932 -30.33 64.38 35.07
N GLU A 933 -30.96 65.53 35.36
CA GLU A 933 -32.14 66.04 34.68
C GLU A 933 -31.76 66.90 33.47
N GLN A 934 -32.62 66.82 32.46
CA GLN A 934 -32.65 67.65 31.26
C GLN A 934 -33.11 69.07 31.59
N HIS A 935 -32.60 70.08 30.89
CA HIS A 935 -33.41 71.24 30.50
C HIS A 935 -32.83 71.96 29.27
N LYS A 936 -33.64 72.09 28.22
CA LYS A 936 -33.51 73.12 27.18
C LYS A 936 -34.53 74.23 27.48
N SER A 937 -34.13 75.49 27.39
CA SER A 937 -35.04 76.63 27.43
C SER A 937 -34.93 77.49 26.15
N ALA A 938 -36.07 77.49 25.45
CA ALA A 938 -36.70 78.50 24.60
C ALA A 938 -35.91 79.70 24.02
N MET A 939 -36.12 79.91 22.71
CA MET A 939 -36.41 81.26 22.18
C MET A 939 -37.41 81.19 21.01
N LYS A 940 -38.48 81.98 21.10
CA LYS A 940 -39.57 82.12 20.12
C LYS A 940 -39.55 83.57 19.62
N LYS A 941 -39.55 83.80 18.30
CA LYS A 941 -40.47 84.73 17.58
C LYS A 941 -40.05 84.94 16.10
N ARG A 942 -40.95 84.49 15.19
CA ARG A 942 -41.57 85.21 14.03
C ARG A 942 -40.75 86.36 13.37
N LYS A 943 -40.56 86.46 12.05
CA LYS A 943 -41.57 86.65 10.98
C LYS A 943 -40.95 86.63 9.55
N LYS A 944 -41.69 86.06 8.57
CA LYS A 944 -41.82 86.32 7.09
C LYS A 944 -40.73 87.06 6.28
N SER A 945 -40.35 86.52 5.12
CA SER A 945 -40.72 86.97 3.73
C SER A 945 -39.89 86.24 2.64
N VAL A 946 -40.56 85.58 1.67
CA VAL A 946 -40.67 85.89 0.21
C VAL A 946 -39.45 85.46 -0.65
N THR A 947 -39.46 84.28 -1.28
CA THR A 947 -39.75 83.94 -2.71
C THR A 947 -38.66 84.29 -3.74
N LEU A 948 -38.20 83.30 -4.53
CA LEU A 948 -38.00 83.38 -6.01
C LEU A 948 -37.62 82.01 -6.63
N LYS A 949 -38.44 81.57 -7.60
CA LYS A 949 -38.23 80.75 -8.84
C LYS A 949 -37.64 79.32 -8.75
N ASP A 950 -38.37 78.28 -9.18
CA ASP A 950 -38.62 77.78 -10.57
C ASP A 950 -37.31 77.33 -11.28
N ASN A 951 -37.19 76.20 -11.99
CA ASN A 951 -38.16 75.27 -12.61
C ASN A 951 -37.44 74.00 -13.14
N GLN A 952 -38.15 72.86 -13.15
CA GLN A 952 -38.26 71.81 -14.22
C GLN A 952 -36.98 71.12 -14.78
N LYS A 953 -36.96 69.86 -15.27
CA LYS A 953 -37.89 68.77 -15.66
C LYS A 953 -36.96 67.57 -16.01
N LYS A 954 -37.27 66.28 -15.79
CA LYS A 954 -37.92 65.26 -16.67
C LYS A 954 -37.14 63.94 -16.41
N GLN A 955 -37.70 62.80 -15.96
CA GLN A 955 -38.50 61.78 -16.68
C GLN A 955 -37.92 61.41 -18.06
N LYS A 956 -37.80 60.16 -18.53
CA LYS A 956 -38.47 58.87 -18.22
C LYS A 956 -37.81 57.79 -19.11
N GLY A 957 -38.10 56.51 -18.87
CA GLY A 957 -37.97 55.42 -19.85
C GLY A 957 -37.81 54.09 -19.16
#